data_AF-A0A2T0MB78-F1
#
_entry.id   AF-A0A2T0MB78-F1
#
_cell.length_a   1.000
_cell.length_b   1.000
_cell.length_c   1.000
_cell.angle_alpha   90.00
_cell.angle_beta   90.00
_cell.angle_gamma   90.00
#
_symmetry.space_group_name_H-M   'P 1'
#
loop_
_entity.id
_entity.type
_entity.pdbx_description
1 polymer ?
#
loop_
_entity_poly.entity_id
_entity_poly.type
_entity_poly.pdbx_seq_one_letter_code
_entity_poly.pdbx_strand_id
1 'polypeptide(L)'
;MPTKRVLCFFIFTFSAITVIAQNCNDLVGWMNLIKQEYPEATSLRYMNRAKVQKLATNYFSKAYFEPYRGKTYAQLSQKTLVKDFRKIQVCFAKGNHRNDPHYNWVFQNVIYNNYLAYGNPNFVNQIATVDAKRDQLEKELATISKNSVSKSELLQLKQRLTSEYALLLDSELKQASSEIDIAIAVKADTQLDEILTSVERLDTDKSSLVELSQLKEKGKQLLPQASRGKQTDFQSRLDAKATAVLKNAVDSDLSSVSQNLSIEIINQKVVNFKKDYSSFSRNSEVKKGEKTLIAIKENLVEAQMKSIESSIAQVDNDTFLSLKNKYASHLPAQSPQYQKLTRLLNSRKRELAEEQRLAQQQKKLDANKGRIAFLEDNGIDEGTMEFKTLGLNNAAFFDYIYRGHFENIELDVNSSHFLMILSGYLNTFGSLCPEQLPEDKVEIMTQECSRENVTTNGYGVEVDRYCIAWRTVGTGIFADPKLYAAKMRLVAKQDQNALRTVIDMYTNPNAMGNSVDQIHKAKALLNDWSNFFSFNPCDSKSIEQFGKNLLAFANQQEPIRLKGMSNYEKIKILGGPGGDQNYTKLLNDILQNQSKTWAMNKYVSNSISNVREIKSQDQTQTLSLNANYNFNGLLGKKTGAVTVKFKDGLPDCIYFSDFPENCKKPNGALVAKYVMGQYGI
;
A
#
# COMPACT_ATOMS: atom_id res chain seq x y z
N MET A 1 -26.08 36.23 46.95
CA MET A 1 -27.01 35.46 47.81
C MET A 1 -26.38 34.12 48.10
N PRO A 2 -25.95 33.82 49.34
CA PRO A 2 -25.26 32.57 49.63
C PRO A 2 -26.30 31.47 49.87
N THR A 3 -26.53 30.63 48.87
CA THR A 3 -27.27 29.38 49.08
C THR A 3 -26.37 28.43 49.85
N LYS A 4 -26.60 28.35 51.17
CA LYS A 4 -26.10 27.29 52.04
C LYS A 4 -26.41 25.94 51.37
N ARG A 5 -25.41 25.30 50.77
CA ARG A 5 -25.52 23.90 50.35
C ARG A 5 -25.58 23.09 51.63
N VAL A 6 -26.77 22.64 51.96
CA VAL A 6 -27.05 21.65 53.01
C VAL A 6 -26.19 20.43 52.70
N LEU A 7 -25.12 20.26 53.47
CA LEU A 7 -24.39 19.00 53.54
C LEU A 7 -25.37 18.02 54.16
N CYS A 8 -26.13 17.29 53.34
CA CYS A 8 -26.89 16.14 53.81
C CYS A 8 -25.87 15.09 54.25
N PHE A 9 -25.44 15.20 55.51
CA PHE A 9 -24.93 14.09 56.28
C PHE A 9 -26.03 13.02 56.28
N PHE A 10 -26.06 12.19 55.24
CA PHE A 10 -26.58 10.84 55.38
C PHE A 10 -25.59 10.12 56.30
N ILE A 11 -25.71 10.39 57.60
CA ILE A 11 -25.38 9.39 58.60
C ILE A 11 -26.41 8.31 58.31
N PHE A 12 -26.08 7.41 57.37
CA PHE A 12 -26.54 6.05 57.50
C PHE A 12 -25.87 5.58 58.78
N THR A 13 -26.54 5.86 59.90
CA THR A 13 -26.40 5.00 61.04
C THR A 13 -26.52 3.60 60.44
N PHE A 14 -25.60 2.70 60.78
CA PHE A 14 -26.01 1.33 60.98
C PHE A 14 -27.21 1.42 61.91
N SER A 15 -28.39 1.60 61.33
CA SER A 15 -29.64 1.52 62.02
C SER A 15 -29.64 0.05 62.34
N ALA A 16 -29.07 -0.28 63.49
CA ALA A 16 -29.53 -1.37 64.30
C ALA A 16 -31.02 -1.11 64.41
N ILE A 17 -31.75 -1.62 63.42
CA ILE A 17 -33.16 -1.85 63.55
C ILE A 17 -33.19 -2.70 64.81
N THR A 18 -33.67 -2.12 65.90
CA THR A 18 -33.99 -2.85 67.12
C THR A 18 -35.17 -3.73 66.75
N VAL A 19 -34.91 -4.77 65.95
CA VAL A 19 -35.84 -5.84 65.66
C VAL A 19 -35.72 -6.79 66.83
N ILE A 20 -36.84 -6.96 67.52
CA ILE A 20 -37.02 -8.08 68.44
C ILE A 20 -37.00 -9.35 67.59
N ALA A 21 -35.82 -9.94 67.57
CA ALA A 21 -35.36 -11.18 66.97
C ALA A 21 -36.27 -12.41 67.17
N GLN A 22 -37.38 -12.61 66.43
CA GLN A 22 -38.14 -13.89 66.46
C GLN A 22 -39.04 -14.20 65.23
N ASN A 23 -38.66 -14.00 63.96
CA ASN A 23 -39.53 -14.54 62.89
C ASN A 23 -38.82 -15.03 61.62
N CYS A 24 -39.57 -15.83 60.85
CA CYS A 24 -39.14 -16.42 59.60
C CYS A 24 -38.82 -15.37 58.51
N ASN A 25 -39.24 -14.11 58.68
CA ASN A 25 -39.04 -13.06 57.68
C ASN A 25 -37.58 -12.63 57.60
N ASP A 26 -36.83 -12.63 58.71
CA ASP A 26 -35.39 -12.30 58.69
C ASP A 26 -34.58 -13.35 57.92
N LEU A 27 -34.93 -14.63 58.12
CA LEU A 27 -34.37 -15.75 57.35
C LEU A 27 -34.64 -15.60 55.86
N VAL A 28 -35.90 -15.32 55.50
CA VAL A 28 -36.32 -15.13 54.10
C VAL A 28 -35.67 -13.86 53.52
N GLY A 29 -35.55 -12.79 54.30
CA GLY A 29 -34.86 -11.55 53.93
C GLY A 29 -33.39 -11.80 53.60
N TRP A 30 -32.68 -12.58 54.43
CA TRP A 30 -31.31 -12.98 54.14
C TRP A 30 -31.23 -13.90 52.91
N MET A 31 -32.11 -14.89 52.76
CA MET A 31 -32.15 -15.74 51.56
C MET A 31 -32.45 -14.95 50.28
N ASN A 32 -33.26 -13.89 50.36
CA ASN A 32 -33.53 -12.95 49.27
C ASN A 32 -32.29 -12.14 48.91
N LEU A 33 -31.53 -11.68 49.91
CA LEU A 33 -30.24 -11.04 49.68
C LEU A 33 -29.29 -11.98 48.92
N ILE A 34 -29.19 -13.24 49.34
CA ILE A 34 -28.40 -14.26 48.62
C ILE A 34 -28.93 -14.50 47.20
N LYS A 35 -30.26 -14.46 46.99
CA LYS A 35 -30.88 -14.58 45.65
C LYS A 35 -30.45 -13.47 44.71
N GLN A 36 -30.29 -12.26 45.23
CA GLN A 36 -29.87 -11.09 44.47
C GLN A 36 -28.37 -11.10 44.20
N GLU A 37 -27.55 -11.46 45.19
CA GLU A 37 -26.09 -11.45 45.08
C GLU A 37 -25.52 -12.65 44.31
N TYR A 38 -26.15 -13.82 44.48
CA TYR A 38 -25.67 -15.11 43.97
C TYR A 38 -26.80 -15.82 43.20
N PRO A 39 -27.21 -15.32 42.03
CA PRO A 39 -28.29 -15.91 41.25
C PRO A 39 -27.99 -17.35 40.80
N GLU A 40 -26.73 -17.78 40.81
CA GLU A 40 -26.34 -19.17 40.58
C GLU A 40 -26.83 -20.15 41.66
N ALA A 41 -27.26 -19.66 42.83
CA ALA A 41 -27.85 -20.44 43.93
C ALA A 41 -29.27 -20.97 43.62
N THR A 42 -29.70 -20.92 42.35
CA THR A 42 -31.03 -21.33 41.86
C THR A 42 -31.07 -22.72 41.22
N SER A 43 -29.91 -23.39 41.02
CA SER A 43 -29.85 -24.67 40.30
C SER A 43 -29.03 -25.73 41.07
N LEU A 44 -29.29 -27.01 40.79
CA LEU A 44 -28.52 -28.17 41.28
C LEU A 44 -27.04 -28.17 40.82
N ARG A 45 -26.53 -27.07 40.24
CA ARG A 45 -25.13 -26.93 39.85
C ARG A 45 -24.26 -26.70 41.08
N TYR A 46 -23.10 -27.34 41.09
CA TYR A 46 -22.13 -27.26 42.17
C TYR A 46 -21.59 -25.83 42.31
N MET A 47 -21.98 -25.12 43.37
CA MET A 47 -21.31 -23.88 43.78
C MET A 47 -19.97 -24.25 44.43
N ASN A 48 -18.93 -23.46 44.15
CA ASN A 48 -17.61 -23.67 44.77
C ASN A 48 -17.75 -23.75 46.30
N ARG A 49 -17.14 -24.77 46.93
CA ARG A 49 -17.16 -24.98 48.37
C ARG A 49 -16.74 -23.75 49.17
N ALA A 50 -15.79 -22.95 48.68
CA ALA A 50 -15.37 -21.70 49.33
C ALA A 50 -16.49 -20.65 49.36
N LYS A 51 -17.33 -20.55 48.30
CA LYS A 51 -18.50 -19.67 48.28
C LYS A 51 -19.57 -20.17 49.25
N VAL A 52 -19.86 -21.48 49.26
CA VAL A 52 -20.81 -22.08 50.22
C VAL A 52 -20.34 -21.81 51.66
N GLN A 53 -19.04 -21.97 51.92
CA GLN A 53 -18.43 -21.69 53.21
C GLN A 53 -18.57 -20.21 53.58
N LYS A 54 -18.25 -19.29 52.66
CA LYS A 54 -18.43 -17.85 52.83
C LYS A 54 -19.87 -17.50 53.22
N LEU A 55 -20.87 -18.04 52.51
CA LEU A 55 -22.28 -17.80 52.82
C LEU A 55 -22.65 -18.36 54.21
N ALA A 56 -22.14 -19.54 54.57
CA ALA A 56 -22.41 -20.16 55.86
C ALA A 56 -21.81 -19.36 57.01
N THR A 57 -20.53 -19.01 56.92
CA THR A 57 -19.85 -18.25 57.97
C THR A 57 -20.45 -16.85 58.13
N ASN A 58 -20.92 -16.22 57.04
CA ASN A 58 -21.66 -14.95 57.14
C ASN A 58 -23.04 -15.13 57.76
N TYR A 59 -23.82 -16.15 57.37
CA TYR A 59 -25.14 -16.39 57.96
C TYR A 59 -25.07 -16.57 59.50
N PHE A 60 -24.10 -17.34 59.98
CA PHE A 60 -23.93 -17.61 61.42
C PHE A 60 -23.12 -16.54 62.17
N SER A 61 -22.64 -15.50 61.47
CA SER A 61 -21.94 -14.36 62.07
C SER A 61 -22.85 -13.49 62.92
N LYS A 62 -22.26 -12.68 63.80
CA LYS A 62 -22.97 -11.76 64.68
C LYS A 62 -23.98 -10.92 63.91
N ALA A 63 -23.60 -10.37 62.76
CA ALA A 63 -24.44 -9.45 61.97
C ALA A 63 -25.78 -10.04 61.52
N TYR A 64 -25.84 -11.35 61.22
CA TYR A 64 -27.03 -11.99 60.65
C TYR A 64 -27.70 -12.98 61.61
N PHE A 65 -26.94 -13.60 62.52
CA PHE A 65 -27.45 -14.60 63.45
C PHE A 65 -27.88 -14.02 64.80
N GLU A 66 -27.14 -13.04 65.33
CA GLU A 66 -27.49 -12.43 66.63
C GLU A 66 -28.85 -11.71 66.57
N PRO A 67 -29.18 -10.93 65.51
CA PRO A 67 -30.52 -10.36 65.34
C PRO A 67 -31.63 -11.40 65.20
N TYR A 68 -31.34 -12.68 64.99
CA TYR A 68 -32.35 -13.74 65.00
C TYR A 68 -32.58 -14.32 66.42
N ARG A 69 -31.62 -14.19 67.35
CA ARG A 69 -31.69 -14.88 68.66
C ARG A 69 -31.45 -14.02 69.89
N GLY A 70 -30.87 -12.85 69.73
CA GLY A 70 -30.35 -11.99 70.80
C GLY A 70 -29.05 -12.52 71.44
N LYS A 71 -28.40 -13.51 70.83
CA LYS A 71 -27.10 -14.07 71.25
C LYS A 71 -26.30 -14.52 70.03
N THR A 72 -24.97 -14.45 70.11
CA THR A 72 -24.08 -14.95 69.05
C THR A 72 -24.10 -16.47 68.96
N TYR A 73 -23.76 -17.04 67.79
CA TYR A 73 -23.75 -18.49 67.57
C TYR A 73 -22.84 -19.24 68.57
N ALA A 74 -21.68 -18.67 68.91
CA ALA A 74 -20.72 -19.23 69.85
C ALA A 74 -21.22 -19.28 71.32
N GLN A 75 -22.19 -18.42 71.69
CA GLN A 75 -22.73 -18.34 73.05
C GLN A 75 -23.90 -19.30 73.30
N LEU A 76 -24.35 -20.04 72.28
CA LEU A 76 -25.47 -20.98 72.42
C LEU A 76 -24.99 -22.34 72.91
N SER A 77 -25.83 -23.05 73.67
CA SER A 77 -25.59 -24.47 74.01
C SER A 77 -26.04 -25.37 72.85
N GLN A 78 -25.49 -26.59 72.74
CA GLN A 78 -25.93 -27.55 71.71
C GLN A 78 -27.43 -27.81 71.77
N LYS A 79 -27.98 -27.94 73.00
CA LYS A 79 -29.41 -28.13 73.23
C LYS A 79 -30.24 -26.96 72.70
N THR A 80 -29.73 -25.73 72.88
CA THR A 80 -30.38 -24.51 72.39
C THR A 80 -30.36 -24.46 70.86
N LEU A 81 -29.24 -24.82 70.25
CA LEU A 81 -29.14 -24.90 68.80
C LEU A 81 -30.08 -25.97 68.25
N VAL A 82 -30.08 -27.21 68.72
CA VAL A 82 -31.03 -28.22 68.19
C VAL A 82 -32.49 -27.72 68.26
N LYS A 83 -32.86 -26.97 69.31
CA LYS A 83 -34.19 -26.35 69.42
C LYS A 83 -34.43 -25.25 68.39
N ASP A 84 -33.48 -24.35 68.19
CA ASP A 84 -33.61 -23.23 67.25
C ASP A 84 -33.60 -23.72 65.80
N PHE A 85 -32.87 -24.79 65.48
CA PHE A 85 -32.91 -25.41 64.16
C PHE A 85 -34.29 -25.88 63.76
N ARG A 86 -34.97 -26.55 64.70
CA ARG A 86 -36.33 -27.06 64.48
C ARG A 86 -37.27 -25.92 64.15
N LYS A 87 -37.08 -24.75 64.76
CA LYS A 87 -37.86 -23.55 64.41
C LYS A 87 -37.55 -23.06 63.01
N ILE A 88 -36.28 -23.00 62.60
CA ILE A 88 -35.87 -22.62 61.24
C ILE A 88 -36.44 -23.62 60.21
N GLN A 89 -36.39 -24.92 60.48
CA GLN A 89 -37.01 -25.97 59.66
C GLN A 89 -38.53 -25.80 59.54
N VAL A 90 -39.22 -25.52 60.66
CA VAL A 90 -40.66 -25.27 60.67
C VAL A 90 -41.00 -24.00 59.88
N CYS A 91 -40.21 -22.93 60.03
CA CYS A 91 -40.33 -21.71 59.22
C CYS A 91 -40.19 -22.01 57.72
N PHE A 92 -39.14 -22.74 57.35
CA PHE A 92 -38.85 -23.12 55.98
C PHE A 92 -39.98 -23.97 55.35
N ALA A 93 -40.54 -24.91 56.11
CA ALA A 93 -41.66 -25.74 55.69
C ALA A 93 -42.98 -24.97 55.59
N LYS A 94 -43.34 -24.16 56.60
CA LYS A 94 -44.59 -23.41 56.64
C LYS A 94 -44.69 -22.33 55.56
N GLY A 95 -43.58 -21.71 55.18
CA GLY A 95 -43.52 -20.71 54.11
C GLY A 95 -43.52 -21.31 52.69
N ASN A 96 -43.68 -22.63 52.54
CA ASN A 96 -43.59 -23.34 51.26
C ASN A 96 -42.26 -23.12 50.50
N HIS A 97 -41.19 -22.71 51.21
CA HIS A 97 -39.90 -22.36 50.61
C HIS A 97 -39.15 -23.58 50.06
N ARG A 98 -39.55 -24.80 50.44
CA ARG A 98 -39.03 -26.06 49.89
C ARG A 98 -39.25 -26.18 48.37
N ASN A 99 -40.30 -25.56 47.86
CA ASN A 99 -40.66 -25.63 46.44
C ASN A 99 -40.01 -24.52 45.60
N ASP A 100 -39.36 -23.52 46.22
CA ASP A 100 -38.50 -22.57 45.51
C ASP A 100 -37.09 -23.17 45.43
N PRO A 101 -36.55 -23.46 44.22
CA PRO A 101 -35.24 -24.06 44.06
C PRO A 101 -34.11 -23.30 44.75
N HIS A 102 -34.19 -21.97 44.80
CA HIS A 102 -33.19 -21.12 45.45
C HIS A 102 -33.23 -21.25 46.96
N TYR A 103 -34.40 -21.04 47.57
CA TYR A 103 -34.52 -21.13 49.02
C TYR A 103 -34.19 -22.54 49.52
N ASN A 104 -34.59 -23.57 48.78
CA ASN A 104 -34.23 -24.94 49.11
C ASN A 104 -32.72 -25.18 48.97
N TRP A 105 -32.07 -24.70 47.93
CA TRP A 105 -30.62 -24.84 47.79
C TRP A 105 -29.87 -24.15 48.93
N VAL A 106 -30.21 -22.89 49.24
CA VAL A 106 -29.57 -22.11 50.33
C VAL A 106 -29.80 -22.79 51.67
N PHE A 107 -31.04 -23.22 51.94
CA PHE A 107 -31.37 -23.91 53.18
C PHE A 107 -30.57 -25.20 53.33
N GLN A 108 -30.52 -26.05 52.32
CA GLN A 108 -29.80 -27.33 52.41
C GLN A 108 -28.28 -27.15 52.50
N ASN A 109 -27.70 -26.34 51.61
CA ASN A 109 -26.26 -26.29 51.43
C ASN A 109 -25.55 -25.34 52.38
N VAL A 110 -26.22 -24.24 52.77
CA VAL A 110 -25.62 -23.20 53.60
C VAL A 110 -26.03 -23.36 55.05
N ILE A 111 -27.32 -23.55 55.31
CA ILE A 111 -27.85 -23.56 56.68
C ILE A 111 -27.83 -24.96 57.27
N TYR A 112 -28.52 -25.93 56.65
CA TYR A 112 -28.70 -27.30 57.18
C TYR A 112 -27.36 -28.01 57.38
N ASN A 113 -26.51 -28.03 56.35
CA ASN A 113 -25.21 -28.71 56.40
C ASN A 113 -24.25 -28.13 57.44
N ASN A 114 -24.33 -26.83 57.73
CA ASN A 114 -23.43 -26.15 58.66
C ASN A 114 -24.05 -25.94 60.05
N TYR A 115 -25.34 -26.19 60.20
CA TYR A 115 -26.04 -26.04 61.47
C TYR A 115 -25.46 -26.94 62.57
N LEU A 116 -25.18 -28.20 62.19
CA LEU A 116 -24.69 -29.25 63.08
C LEU A 116 -23.18 -29.15 63.32
N ALA A 117 -22.50 -28.18 62.73
CA ALA A 117 -21.08 -27.91 62.97
C ALA A 117 -20.81 -27.28 64.35
N TYR A 118 -21.82 -27.17 65.21
CA TYR A 118 -21.64 -26.75 66.59
C TYR A 118 -20.69 -27.69 67.33
N GLY A 119 -19.67 -27.10 67.95
CA GLY A 119 -18.57 -27.84 68.59
C GLY A 119 -17.39 -28.14 67.67
N ASN A 120 -17.48 -27.84 66.36
CA ASN A 120 -16.32 -27.81 65.48
C ASN A 120 -15.55 -26.48 65.70
N PRO A 121 -14.38 -26.48 66.35
CA PRO A 121 -13.65 -25.25 66.67
C PRO A 121 -13.27 -24.47 65.40
N ASN A 122 -13.03 -25.16 64.28
CA ASN A 122 -12.64 -24.53 63.02
C ASN A 122 -13.77 -23.68 62.45
N PHE A 123 -15.03 -24.13 62.52
CA PHE A 123 -16.16 -23.36 61.99
C PHE A 123 -16.47 -22.14 62.87
N VAL A 124 -16.44 -22.31 64.19
CA VAL A 124 -16.61 -21.22 65.15
C VAL A 124 -15.51 -20.16 64.98
N ASN A 125 -14.25 -20.58 64.79
CA ASN A 125 -13.13 -19.67 64.51
C ASN A 125 -13.31 -18.92 63.19
N GLN A 126 -13.84 -19.56 62.15
CA GLN A 126 -14.13 -18.89 60.88
C GLN A 126 -15.23 -17.83 61.02
N ILE A 127 -16.29 -18.11 61.80
CA ILE A 127 -17.33 -17.13 62.11
C ILE A 127 -16.73 -15.93 62.86
N ALA A 128 -15.90 -16.19 63.88
CA ALA A 128 -15.22 -15.13 64.63
C ALA A 128 -14.30 -14.27 63.75
N THR A 129 -13.61 -14.87 62.77
CA THR A 129 -12.81 -14.13 61.77
C THR A 129 -13.68 -13.22 60.90
N VAL A 130 -14.88 -13.68 60.48
CA VAL A 130 -15.84 -12.85 59.74
C VAL A 130 -16.26 -11.65 60.57
N ASP A 131 -16.65 -11.86 61.83
CA ASP A 131 -17.05 -10.78 62.73
C ASP A 131 -15.91 -9.79 62.98
N ALA A 132 -14.70 -10.28 63.26
CA ALA A 132 -13.53 -9.42 63.47
C ALA A 132 -13.21 -8.56 62.23
N LYS A 133 -13.34 -9.12 61.02
CA LYS A 133 -13.12 -8.38 59.77
C LYS A 133 -14.23 -7.39 59.46
N ARG A 134 -15.48 -7.71 59.79
CA ARG A 134 -16.59 -6.76 59.70
C ARG A 134 -16.39 -5.58 60.64
N ASP A 135 -16.07 -5.83 61.90
CA ASP A 135 -15.78 -4.79 62.89
C ASP A 135 -14.56 -3.93 62.48
N GLN A 136 -13.53 -4.55 61.90
CA GLN A 136 -12.36 -3.84 61.38
C GLN A 136 -12.75 -2.92 60.20
N LEU A 137 -13.52 -3.42 59.24
CA LEU A 137 -13.99 -2.64 58.10
C LEU A 137 -14.87 -1.47 58.56
N GLU A 138 -15.79 -1.70 59.50
CA GLU A 138 -16.65 -0.65 60.04
C GLU A 138 -15.84 0.47 60.70
N LYS A 139 -14.80 0.12 61.49
CA LYS A 139 -13.88 1.11 62.08
C LYS A 139 -13.12 1.89 61.01
N GLU A 140 -12.61 1.21 59.99
CA GLU A 140 -11.89 1.87 58.89
C GLU A 140 -12.83 2.82 58.10
N LEU A 141 -14.06 2.41 57.77
CA LEU A 141 -15.06 3.27 57.13
C LEU A 141 -15.46 4.46 58.01
N ALA A 142 -15.62 4.25 59.33
CA ALA A 142 -15.90 5.34 60.26
C ALA A 142 -14.78 6.40 60.29
N THR A 143 -13.52 6.02 60.06
CA THR A 143 -12.42 6.99 59.94
C THR A 143 -12.47 7.81 58.66
N ILE A 144 -13.01 7.26 57.55
CA ILE A 144 -13.18 7.99 56.28
C ILE A 144 -14.09 9.21 56.48
N SER A 145 -15.18 9.05 57.26
CA SER A 145 -16.16 10.10 57.50
C SER A 145 -15.60 11.36 58.19
N LYS A 146 -14.39 11.29 58.76
CA LYS A 146 -13.71 12.40 59.47
C LYS A 146 -12.87 13.30 58.56
N ASN A 147 -12.90 13.11 57.24
CA ASN A 147 -12.17 13.87 56.22
C ASN A 147 -10.62 13.86 56.30
N SER A 148 -10.00 13.31 57.35
CA SER A 148 -8.55 13.32 57.59
C SER A 148 -7.75 12.30 56.77
N VAL A 149 -8.41 11.31 56.16
CA VAL A 149 -7.75 10.21 55.43
C VAL A 149 -7.24 10.70 54.07
N SER A 150 -6.02 10.35 53.68
CA SER A 150 -5.46 10.71 52.37
C SER A 150 -6.11 9.90 51.23
N LYS A 151 -6.02 10.42 50.01
CA LYS A 151 -6.50 9.72 48.81
C LYS A 151 -5.80 8.37 48.58
N SER A 152 -4.50 8.30 48.86
CA SER A 152 -3.72 7.05 48.77
C SER A 152 -4.22 6.00 49.75
N GLU A 153 -4.55 6.40 50.98
CA GLU A 153 -5.11 5.49 51.99
C GLU A 153 -6.50 4.97 51.57
N LEU A 154 -7.34 5.82 50.96
CA LEU A 154 -8.65 5.39 50.43
C LEU A 154 -8.51 4.36 49.30
N LEU A 155 -7.57 4.56 48.38
CA LEU A 155 -7.30 3.60 47.30
C LEU A 155 -6.74 2.28 47.84
N GLN A 156 -5.87 2.33 48.85
CA GLN A 156 -5.38 1.13 49.53
C GLN A 156 -6.52 0.39 50.23
N LEU A 157 -7.40 1.10 50.93
CA LEU A 157 -8.58 0.49 51.55
C LEU A 157 -9.49 -0.18 50.50
N LYS A 158 -9.73 0.48 49.36
CA LYS A 158 -10.50 -0.10 48.25
C LYS A 158 -9.87 -1.40 47.73
N GLN A 159 -8.55 -1.46 47.65
CA GLN A 159 -7.82 -2.68 47.25
C GLN A 159 -7.93 -3.79 48.32
N ARG A 160 -7.94 -3.42 49.61
CA ARG A 160 -8.12 -4.37 50.70
C ARG A 160 -9.52 -4.99 50.72
N LEU A 161 -10.54 -4.32 50.18
CA LEU A 161 -11.89 -4.89 50.04
C LEU A 161 -11.92 -6.19 49.25
N THR A 162 -11.12 -6.29 48.19
CA THR A 162 -11.12 -7.47 47.30
C THR A 162 -10.19 -8.59 47.77
N SER A 163 -9.39 -8.35 48.80
CA SER A 163 -8.38 -9.28 49.30
C SER A 163 -8.60 -9.59 50.78
N GLU A 164 -8.31 -8.65 51.67
CA GLU A 164 -8.42 -8.81 53.12
C GLU A 164 -9.86 -9.01 53.59
N TYR A 165 -10.82 -8.31 52.97
CA TYR A 165 -12.24 -8.36 53.33
C TYR A 165 -13.07 -9.28 52.42
N ALA A 166 -12.45 -10.03 51.51
CA ALA A 166 -13.14 -10.86 50.51
C ALA A 166 -14.09 -11.93 51.11
N LEU A 167 -13.93 -12.23 52.40
CA LEU A 167 -14.78 -13.14 53.17
C LEU A 167 -16.13 -12.54 53.61
N LEU A 168 -16.33 -11.22 53.54
CA LEU A 168 -17.61 -10.54 53.80
C LEU A 168 -18.54 -10.63 52.59
N LEU A 169 -19.85 -10.42 52.75
CA LEU A 169 -20.81 -10.51 51.63
C LEU A 169 -20.53 -9.47 50.53
N ASP A 170 -20.91 -9.78 49.30
CA ASP A 170 -20.57 -8.93 48.16
C ASP A 170 -21.38 -7.61 48.20
N SER A 171 -22.57 -7.59 48.81
CA SER A 171 -23.30 -6.34 49.09
C SER A 171 -22.56 -5.44 50.08
N GLU A 172 -22.01 -6.00 51.16
CA GLU A 172 -21.24 -5.25 52.17
C GLU A 172 -20.00 -4.61 51.52
N LEU A 173 -19.28 -5.38 50.70
CA LEU A 173 -18.11 -4.88 49.98
C LEU A 173 -18.47 -3.83 48.91
N LYS A 174 -19.60 -3.99 48.22
CA LYS A 174 -20.11 -2.99 47.26
C LYS A 174 -20.49 -1.70 47.97
N GLN A 175 -21.16 -1.78 49.11
CA GLN A 175 -21.52 -0.60 49.91
C GLN A 175 -20.26 0.11 50.41
N ALA A 176 -19.33 -0.62 51.01
CA ALA A 176 -18.04 -0.07 51.45
C ALA A 176 -17.27 0.58 50.29
N SER A 177 -17.23 -0.07 49.13
CA SER A 177 -16.61 0.51 47.92
C SER A 177 -17.31 1.80 47.49
N SER A 178 -18.64 1.86 47.56
CA SER A 178 -19.40 3.07 47.23
C SER A 178 -19.10 4.22 48.19
N GLU A 179 -18.99 3.95 49.49
CA GLU A 179 -18.63 4.95 50.50
C GLU A 179 -17.21 5.49 50.28
N ILE A 180 -16.25 4.60 49.96
CA ILE A 180 -14.89 4.99 49.59
C ILE A 180 -14.88 5.83 48.31
N ASP A 181 -15.65 5.45 47.29
CA ASP A 181 -15.74 6.18 46.02
C ASP A 181 -16.33 7.58 46.21
N ILE A 182 -17.33 7.74 47.08
CA ILE A 182 -17.86 9.05 47.47
C ILE A 182 -16.77 9.90 48.14
N ALA A 183 -16.01 9.32 49.07
CA ALA A 183 -14.93 10.05 49.75
C ALA A 183 -13.78 10.46 48.80
N ILE A 184 -13.42 9.59 47.85
CA ILE A 184 -12.46 9.91 46.79
C ILE A 184 -13.00 11.06 45.93
N ALA A 185 -14.28 11.01 45.55
CA ALA A 185 -14.92 12.05 44.76
C ALA A 185 -14.93 13.41 45.47
N VAL A 186 -15.22 13.47 46.77
CA VAL A 186 -15.17 14.72 47.54
C VAL A 186 -13.76 15.35 47.51
N LYS A 187 -12.71 14.53 47.61
CA LYS A 187 -11.32 15.02 47.54
C LYS A 187 -10.95 15.48 46.14
N ALA A 188 -11.31 14.72 45.11
CA ALA A 188 -11.12 15.13 43.72
C ALA A 188 -11.87 16.44 43.41
N ASP A 189 -13.10 16.57 43.90
CA ASP A 189 -13.92 17.77 43.75
C ASP A 189 -13.26 19.01 44.39
N THR A 190 -12.69 18.85 45.58
CA THR A 190 -11.96 19.93 46.28
C THR A 190 -10.72 20.37 45.49
N GLN A 191 -9.94 19.41 44.99
CA GLN A 191 -8.76 19.72 44.15
C GLN A 191 -9.15 20.38 42.82
N LEU A 192 -10.28 19.97 42.22
CA LEU A 192 -10.81 20.63 41.03
C LEU A 192 -11.27 22.07 41.32
N ASP A 193 -11.81 22.36 42.51
CA ASP A 193 -12.18 23.73 42.92
C ASP A 193 -10.95 24.64 43.09
N GLU A 194 -9.84 24.11 43.61
CA GLU A 194 -8.56 24.84 43.67
C GLU A 194 -8.00 25.15 42.27
N ILE A 195 -8.09 24.18 41.35
CA ILE A 195 -7.71 24.39 39.95
C ILE A 195 -8.63 25.43 39.31
N LEU A 196 -9.95 25.37 39.51
CA LEU A 196 -10.88 26.37 38.96
C LEU A 196 -10.60 27.76 39.50
N THR A 197 -10.31 27.89 40.79
CA THR A 197 -9.91 29.17 41.38
C THR A 197 -8.66 29.74 40.70
N SER A 198 -7.70 28.88 40.35
CA SER A 198 -6.51 29.27 39.60
C SER A 198 -6.84 29.67 38.16
N VAL A 199 -7.68 28.89 37.47
CA VAL A 199 -8.17 29.18 36.11
C VAL A 199 -8.89 30.53 36.05
N GLU A 200 -9.70 30.85 37.05
CA GLU A 200 -10.48 32.10 37.07
C GLU A 200 -9.61 33.33 37.28
N ARG A 201 -8.52 33.20 38.03
CA ARG A 201 -7.53 34.26 38.28
C ARG A 201 -6.64 34.57 37.09
N LEU A 202 -6.55 33.69 36.10
CA LEU A 202 -5.77 33.95 34.90
C LEU A 202 -6.26 35.24 34.22
N ASP A 203 -5.34 36.02 33.68
CA ASP A 203 -5.72 37.12 32.81
C ASP A 203 -6.30 36.59 31.50
N THR A 204 -6.91 37.48 30.71
CA THR A 204 -7.49 37.11 29.41
C THR A 204 -6.54 37.35 28.25
N ASP A 205 -5.25 37.54 28.50
CA ASP A 205 -4.25 37.76 27.47
C ASP A 205 -3.51 36.47 27.05
N LYS A 206 -2.66 36.60 26.03
CA LYS A 206 -1.89 35.49 25.44
C LYS A 206 -0.92 34.83 26.42
N SER A 207 -0.40 35.56 27.42
CA SER A 207 0.57 35.02 28.38
C SER A 207 -0.04 33.91 29.25
N SER A 208 -1.36 33.97 29.48
CA SER A 208 -2.11 32.99 30.27
C SER A 208 -2.32 31.63 29.59
N LEU A 209 -2.01 31.48 28.29
CA LEU A 209 -2.27 30.24 27.55
C LEU A 209 -1.45 29.04 28.05
N VAL A 210 -0.21 29.27 28.46
CA VAL A 210 0.67 28.20 28.98
C VAL A 210 0.12 27.67 30.30
N GLU A 211 -0.20 28.58 31.22
CA GLU A 211 -0.74 28.23 32.53
C GLU A 211 -2.13 27.57 32.41
N LEU A 212 -3.00 28.11 31.55
CA LEU A 212 -4.30 27.50 31.24
C LEU A 212 -4.16 26.06 30.71
N SER A 213 -3.18 25.81 29.83
CA SER A 213 -2.92 24.46 29.32
C SER A 213 -2.46 23.51 30.43
N GLN A 214 -1.61 23.98 31.36
CA GLN A 214 -1.15 23.17 32.50
C GLN A 214 -2.29 22.86 33.48
N LEU A 215 -3.13 23.85 33.80
CA LEU A 215 -4.29 23.69 34.68
C LEU A 215 -5.33 22.73 34.08
N LYS A 216 -5.56 22.81 32.77
CA LYS A 216 -6.40 21.87 32.04
C LYS A 216 -5.91 20.42 32.16
N GLU A 217 -4.62 20.17 31.97
CA GLU A 217 -4.06 18.82 32.10
C GLU A 217 -4.12 18.29 33.54
N LYS A 218 -3.84 19.15 34.54
CA LYS A 218 -4.04 18.78 35.95
C LYS A 218 -5.50 18.41 36.24
N GLY A 219 -6.47 19.19 35.76
CA GLY A 219 -7.89 18.91 35.94
C GLY A 219 -8.32 17.60 35.29
N LYS A 220 -7.83 17.33 34.07
CA LYS A 220 -8.12 16.10 33.32
C LYS A 220 -7.72 14.83 34.06
N GLN A 221 -6.63 14.86 34.83
CA GLN A 221 -6.19 13.72 35.64
C GLN A 221 -7.14 13.42 36.82
N LEU A 222 -7.88 14.43 37.29
CA LEU A 222 -8.79 14.31 38.44
C LEU A 222 -10.24 14.02 38.03
N LEU A 223 -10.66 14.43 36.83
CA LEU A 223 -12.03 14.30 36.34
C LEU A 223 -12.64 12.89 36.48
N PRO A 224 -11.97 11.77 36.14
CA PRO A 224 -12.57 10.44 36.24
C PRO A 224 -12.98 10.03 37.67
N GLN A 225 -12.43 10.71 38.67
CA GLN A 225 -12.62 10.40 40.08
C GLN A 225 -13.56 11.40 40.76
N ALA A 226 -13.84 12.53 40.12
CA ALA A 226 -14.72 13.57 40.61
C ALA A 226 -16.21 13.18 40.48
N SER A 227 -17.06 13.85 41.24
CA SER A 227 -18.50 13.67 41.11
C SER A 227 -19.00 14.11 39.73
N ARG A 228 -20.05 13.48 39.20
CA ARG A 228 -20.59 13.81 37.87
C ARG A 228 -21.00 15.28 37.76
N GLY A 229 -21.56 15.85 38.83
CA GLY A 229 -21.90 17.27 38.90
C GLY A 229 -20.66 18.16 38.78
N LYS A 230 -19.57 17.81 39.47
CA LYS A 230 -18.31 18.54 39.40
C LYS A 230 -17.62 18.41 38.05
N GLN A 231 -17.65 17.24 37.43
CA GLN A 231 -17.09 17.05 36.08
C GLN A 231 -17.70 18.04 35.08
N THR A 232 -19.03 18.16 35.08
CA THR A 232 -19.76 19.10 34.22
C THR A 232 -19.45 20.56 34.57
N ASP A 233 -19.45 20.93 35.86
CA ASP A 233 -19.13 22.29 36.32
C ASP A 233 -17.71 22.71 35.93
N PHE A 234 -16.73 21.83 36.18
CA PHE A 234 -15.33 22.05 35.85
C PHE A 234 -15.14 22.27 34.35
N GLN A 235 -15.69 21.38 33.52
CA GLN A 235 -15.54 21.47 32.07
C GLN A 235 -16.19 22.75 31.53
N SER A 236 -17.39 23.09 32.00
CA SER A 236 -18.10 24.30 31.58
C SER A 236 -17.32 25.58 31.90
N ARG A 237 -16.83 25.73 33.14
CA ARG A 237 -16.07 26.91 33.58
C ARG A 237 -14.71 27.01 32.89
N LEU A 238 -14.03 25.88 32.73
CA LEU A 238 -12.76 25.81 32.00
C LEU A 238 -12.94 26.23 30.54
N ASP A 239 -13.97 25.72 29.85
CA ASP A 239 -14.23 26.05 28.44
C ASP A 239 -14.64 27.52 28.27
N ALA A 240 -15.44 28.06 29.19
CA ALA A 240 -15.80 29.48 29.19
C ALA A 240 -14.55 30.37 29.33
N LYS A 241 -13.68 30.08 30.30
CA LYS A 241 -12.44 30.84 30.50
C LYS A 241 -11.49 30.67 29.32
N ALA A 242 -11.30 29.45 28.84
CA ALA A 242 -10.45 29.17 27.68
C ALA A 242 -10.93 29.93 26.44
N THR A 243 -12.23 29.99 26.21
CA THR A 243 -12.80 30.77 25.10
C THR A 243 -12.52 32.25 25.26
N ALA A 244 -12.66 32.82 26.46
CA ALA A 244 -12.37 34.23 26.71
C ALA A 244 -10.88 34.58 26.49
N VAL A 245 -9.96 33.77 27.02
CA VAL A 245 -8.51 33.95 26.84
C VAL A 245 -8.13 33.79 25.37
N LEU A 246 -8.62 32.73 24.70
CA LEU A 246 -8.30 32.47 23.30
C LEU A 246 -8.86 33.54 22.38
N LYS A 247 -10.07 34.05 22.62
CA LYS A 247 -10.66 35.14 21.85
C LYS A 247 -9.75 36.35 21.84
N ASN A 248 -9.38 36.85 23.02
CA ASN A 248 -8.53 38.04 23.16
C ASN A 248 -7.12 37.81 22.62
N ALA A 249 -6.52 36.64 22.88
CA ALA A 249 -5.19 36.31 22.35
C ALA A 249 -5.18 36.24 20.82
N VAL A 250 -6.18 35.57 20.22
CA VAL A 250 -6.35 35.47 18.76
C VAL A 250 -6.61 36.85 18.16
N ASP A 251 -7.54 37.64 18.72
CA ASP A 251 -7.85 38.99 18.24
C ASP A 251 -6.61 39.90 18.31
N SER A 252 -5.80 39.78 19.37
CA SER A 252 -4.52 40.49 19.52
C SER A 252 -3.50 40.08 18.44
N ASP A 253 -3.28 38.78 18.21
CA ASP A 253 -2.35 38.31 17.18
C ASP A 253 -2.79 38.74 15.76
N LEU A 254 -4.10 38.73 15.50
CA LEU A 254 -4.68 39.14 14.23
C LEU A 254 -4.68 40.66 14.02
N SER A 255 -4.73 41.47 15.08
CA SER A 255 -4.73 42.94 14.98
C SER A 255 -3.50 43.50 14.25
N SER A 256 -2.38 42.77 14.30
CA SER A 256 -1.12 43.11 13.61
C SER A 256 -1.09 42.75 12.12
N VAL A 257 -2.14 42.12 11.60
CA VAL A 257 -2.18 41.57 10.25
C VAL A 257 -2.82 42.59 9.32
N SER A 258 -2.00 43.48 8.75
CA SER A 258 -2.44 44.47 7.76
C SER A 258 -2.58 43.87 6.36
N GLN A 259 -3.31 44.55 5.46
CA GLN A 259 -3.48 44.14 4.06
C GLN A 259 -2.19 44.19 3.22
N ASN A 260 -1.10 44.76 3.75
CA ASN A 260 0.17 44.98 3.02
C ASN A 260 1.25 43.93 3.33
N LEU A 261 0.88 42.76 3.87
CA LEU A 261 1.85 41.71 4.17
C LEU A 261 2.35 41.00 2.91
N SER A 262 3.63 40.62 2.89
CA SER A 262 4.14 39.71 1.86
C SER A 262 3.67 38.27 2.09
N ILE A 263 3.70 37.45 1.03
CA ILE A 263 3.28 36.05 1.08
C ILE A 263 4.17 35.23 2.05
N GLU A 264 5.45 35.58 2.16
CA GLU A 264 6.38 34.98 3.11
C GLU A 264 6.03 35.29 4.56
N ILE A 265 5.70 36.55 4.85
CA ILE A 265 5.36 36.97 6.21
C ILE A 265 4.06 36.31 6.65
N ILE A 266 3.04 36.23 5.77
CA ILE A 266 1.78 35.55 6.12
C ILE A 266 1.98 34.04 6.32
N ASN A 267 2.83 33.38 5.53
CA ASN A 267 3.19 31.98 5.74
C ASN A 267 3.80 31.76 7.13
N GLN A 268 4.78 32.58 7.50
CA GLN A 268 5.42 32.48 8.80
C GLN A 268 4.43 32.75 9.94
N LYS A 269 3.52 33.72 9.76
CA LYS A 269 2.44 33.98 10.72
C LYS A 269 1.50 32.79 10.88
N VAL A 270 1.11 32.11 9.79
CA VAL A 270 0.30 30.88 9.88
C VAL A 270 1.03 29.79 10.66
N VAL A 271 2.32 29.57 10.39
CA VAL A 271 3.14 28.59 11.11
C VAL A 271 3.24 28.93 12.59
N ASN A 272 3.58 30.17 12.93
CA ASN A 272 3.70 30.63 14.31
C ASN A 272 2.35 30.54 15.05
N PHE A 273 1.25 30.95 14.41
CA PHE A 273 -0.09 30.84 14.98
C PHE A 273 -0.44 29.39 15.32
N LYS A 274 -0.22 28.45 14.39
CA LYS A 274 -0.47 27.01 14.66
C LYS A 274 0.38 26.47 15.80
N LYS A 275 1.62 26.93 15.93
CA LYS A 275 2.53 26.55 17.01
C LYS A 275 2.03 27.08 18.35
N ASP A 276 1.76 28.38 18.42
CA ASP A 276 1.34 29.10 19.64
C ASP A 276 0.01 28.56 20.19
N TYR A 277 -0.92 28.18 19.32
CA TYR A 277 -2.26 27.69 19.72
C TYR A 277 -2.43 26.16 19.62
N SER A 278 -1.33 25.40 19.50
CA SER A 278 -1.37 23.94 19.27
C SER A 278 -2.22 23.17 20.30
N SER A 279 -2.07 23.47 21.60
CA SER A 279 -2.86 22.90 22.71
C SER A 279 -4.37 23.19 22.63
N PHE A 280 -4.77 24.15 21.80
CA PHE A 280 -6.14 24.62 21.65
C PHE A 280 -6.65 24.55 20.20
N SER A 281 -5.97 23.81 19.31
CA SER A 281 -6.29 23.68 17.87
C SER A 281 -7.74 23.27 17.55
N ARG A 282 -8.44 22.64 18.49
CA ARG A 282 -9.85 22.24 18.31
C ARG A 282 -10.86 23.35 18.66
N ASN A 283 -10.44 24.38 19.40
CA ASN A 283 -11.29 25.48 19.83
C ASN A 283 -11.77 26.34 18.65
N SER A 284 -13.00 26.86 18.73
CA SER A 284 -13.63 27.64 17.67
C SER A 284 -12.89 28.95 17.36
N GLU A 285 -12.38 29.65 18.37
CA GLU A 285 -11.69 30.94 18.18
C GLU A 285 -10.35 30.74 17.46
N VAL A 286 -9.59 29.70 17.83
CA VAL A 286 -8.34 29.34 17.14
C VAL A 286 -8.60 28.99 15.68
N LYS A 287 -9.63 28.17 15.42
CA LYS A 287 -10.03 27.81 14.04
C LYS A 287 -10.46 29.04 13.24
N LYS A 288 -11.16 29.98 13.87
CA LYS A 288 -11.56 31.24 13.24
C LYS A 288 -10.34 32.07 12.87
N GLY A 289 -9.38 32.23 13.79
CA GLY A 289 -8.12 32.94 13.53
C GLY A 289 -7.29 32.31 12.41
N GLU A 290 -7.16 30.97 12.40
CA GLU A 290 -6.48 30.26 11.32
C GLU A 290 -7.16 30.51 9.96
N LYS A 291 -8.50 30.42 9.91
CA LYS A 291 -9.25 30.72 8.68
C LYS A 291 -9.05 32.17 8.22
N THR A 292 -9.00 33.14 9.14
CA THR A 292 -8.73 34.53 8.79
C THR A 292 -7.35 34.70 8.16
N LEU A 293 -6.30 34.10 8.74
CA LEU A 293 -4.94 34.15 8.17
C LEU A 293 -4.88 33.49 6.77
N ILE A 294 -5.56 32.36 6.61
CA ILE A 294 -5.64 31.67 5.31
C ILE A 294 -6.36 32.52 4.27
N ALA A 295 -7.50 33.15 4.63
CA ALA A 295 -8.25 34.02 3.72
C ALA A 295 -7.42 35.25 3.30
N ILE A 296 -6.63 35.82 4.22
CA ILE A 296 -5.68 36.91 3.89
C ILE A 296 -4.64 36.42 2.90
N LYS A 297 -4.10 35.21 3.09
CA LYS A 297 -3.17 34.60 2.13
C LYS A 297 -3.82 34.39 0.76
N GLU A 298 -5.03 33.86 0.70
CA GLU A 298 -5.77 33.67 -0.55
C GLU A 298 -5.91 34.99 -1.32
N ASN A 299 -6.31 36.07 -0.64
CA ASN A 299 -6.42 37.41 -1.22
C ASN A 299 -5.07 37.95 -1.72
N LEU A 300 -3.98 37.76 -0.97
CA LEU A 300 -2.64 38.20 -1.38
C LEU A 300 -2.16 37.45 -2.63
N VAL A 301 -2.38 36.14 -2.68
CA VAL A 301 -2.05 35.30 -3.84
C VAL A 301 -2.88 35.71 -5.05
N GLU A 302 -4.16 36.00 -4.87
CA GLU A 302 -5.03 36.47 -5.94
C GLU A 302 -4.59 37.84 -6.48
N ALA A 303 -4.33 38.80 -5.60
CA ALA A 303 -3.86 40.14 -5.98
C ALA A 303 -2.52 40.11 -6.72
N GLN A 304 -1.64 39.17 -6.38
CA GLN A 304 -0.32 39.03 -6.98
C GLN A 304 -0.26 37.99 -8.11
N MET A 305 -1.39 37.39 -8.52
CA MET A 305 -1.42 36.22 -9.40
C MET A 305 -0.64 36.42 -10.71
N LYS A 306 -0.73 37.59 -11.35
CA LYS A 306 0.04 37.89 -12.58
C LYS A 306 1.56 37.86 -12.38
N SER A 307 2.03 38.42 -11.26
CA SER A 307 3.45 38.38 -10.91
C SER A 307 3.90 36.98 -10.54
N ILE A 308 3.03 36.21 -9.88
CA ILE A 308 3.30 34.82 -9.51
C ILE A 308 3.39 33.94 -10.77
N GLU A 309 2.46 34.08 -11.72
CA GLU A 309 2.50 33.42 -13.03
C GLU A 309 3.83 33.67 -13.74
N SER A 310 4.27 34.94 -13.80
CA SER A 310 5.55 35.30 -14.41
C SER A 310 6.74 34.67 -13.69
N SER A 311 6.70 34.64 -12.35
CA SER A 311 7.75 34.01 -11.55
C SER A 311 7.80 32.50 -11.73
N ILE A 312 6.63 31.83 -11.85
CA ILE A 312 6.55 30.40 -12.16
C ILE A 312 7.11 30.14 -13.55
N ALA A 313 6.77 30.95 -14.56
CA ALA A 313 7.25 30.75 -15.92
C ALA A 313 8.78 30.85 -16.06
N GLN A 314 9.43 31.66 -15.22
CA GLN A 314 10.88 31.91 -15.29
C GLN A 314 11.72 31.07 -14.33
N VAL A 315 11.09 30.32 -13.41
CA VAL A 315 11.82 29.59 -12.38
C VAL A 315 12.64 28.44 -13.00
N ASP A 316 13.84 28.23 -12.47
CA ASP A 316 14.70 27.09 -12.78
C ASP A 316 14.39 25.90 -11.87
N ASN A 317 15.05 24.77 -12.13
CA ASN A 317 14.83 23.54 -11.36
C ASN A 317 15.29 23.65 -9.90
N ASP A 318 16.34 24.40 -9.62
CA ASP A 318 16.94 24.48 -8.28
C ASP A 318 16.07 25.31 -7.33
N THR A 319 15.39 26.33 -7.86
CA THR A 319 14.53 27.24 -7.09
C THR A 319 13.04 26.89 -7.15
N PHE A 320 12.63 25.98 -8.05
CA PHE A 320 11.23 25.57 -8.23
C PHE A 320 10.52 25.16 -6.93
N LEU A 321 11.18 24.36 -6.09
CA LEU A 321 10.57 23.86 -4.85
C LEU A 321 10.33 24.99 -3.84
N SER A 322 11.28 25.92 -3.72
CA SER A 322 11.16 27.10 -2.87
C SER A 322 9.97 27.96 -3.32
N LEU A 323 9.85 28.19 -4.63
CA LEU A 323 8.78 28.97 -5.22
C LEU A 323 7.39 28.31 -5.04
N LYS A 324 7.31 26.99 -5.25
CA LYS A 324 6.10 26.20 -4.94
C LYS A 324 5.70 26.34 -3.48
N ASN A 325 6.65 26.18 -2.56
CA ASN A 325 6.38 26.26 -1.13
C ASN A 325 5.94 27.67 -0.71
N LYS A 326 6.55 28.72 -1.27
CA LYS A 326 6.18 30.11 -1.03
C LYS A 326 4.70 30.36 -1.38
N TYR A 327 4.28 30.03 -2.61
CA TYR A 327 2.95 30.38 -3.09
C TYR A 327 1.85 29.38 -2.71
N ALA A 328 2.10 28.07 -2.83
CA ALA A 328 1.06 27.06 -2.70
C ALA A 328 0.85 26.49 -1.29
N SER A 329 1.83 26.60 -0.38
CA SER A 329 1.69 26.11 1.00
C SER A 329 0.50 26.74 1.71
N HIS A 330 -0.08 26.10 2.72
CA HIS A 330 -1.14 26.67 3.57
C HIS A 330 -2.43 27.16 2.87
N LEU A 331 -2.52 27.10 1.54
CA LEU A 331 -3.75 27.33 0.81
C LEU A 331 -4.63 26.06 0.88
N PRO A 332 -5.95 26.20 1.00
CA PRO A 332 -6.86 25.06 0.93
C PRO A 332 -6.83 24.43 -0.46
N ALA A 333 -6.82 23.10 -0.53
CA ALA A 333 -6.76 22.37 -1.80
C ALA A 333 -7.97 22.67 -2.72
N GLN A 334 -9.10 23.00 -2.13
CA GLN A 334 -10.34 23.39 -2.80
C GLN A 334 -10.38 24.86 -3.25
N SER A 335 -9.40 25.69 -2.85
CA SER A 335 -9.38 27.11 -3.24
C SER A 335 -9.10 27.25 -4.75
N PRO A 336 -9.77 28.18 -5.45
CA PRO A 336 -9.49 28.46 -6.86
C PRO A 336 -8.02 28.83 -7.12
N GLN A 337 -7.42 29.59 -6.20
CA GLN A 337 -6.03 30.04 -6.25
C GLN A 337 -5.07 28.84 -6.19
N TYR A 338 -5.28 27.90 -5.26
CA TYR A 338 -4.47 26.68 -5.17
C TYR A 338 -4.60 25.82 -6.43
N GLN A 339 -5.82 25.62 -6.94
CA GLN A 339 -6.05 24.83 -8.16
C GLN A 339 -5.36 25.46 -9.38
N LYS A 340 -5.42 26.78 -9.52
CA LYS A 340 -4.74 27.52 -10.59
C LYS A 340 -3.21 27.42 -10.45
N LEU A 341 -2.66 27.69 -9.27
CA LEU A 341 -1.22 27.56 -9.00
C LEU A 341 -0.72 26.14 -9.26
N THR A 342 -1.47 25.13 -8.82
CA THR A 342 -1.09 23.72 -9.02
C THR A 342 -1.02 23.38 -10.50
N ARG A 343 -1.95 23.86 -11.33
CA ARG A 343 -1.89 23.66 -12.79
C ARG A 343 -0.64 24.32 -13.39
N LEU A 344 -0.36 25.57 -13.03
CA LEU A 344 0.81 26.32 -13.52
C LEU A 344 2.12 25.66 -13.10
N LEU A 345 2.26 25.32 -11.82
CA LEU A 345 3.43 24.65 -11.28
C LEU A 345 3.65 23.27 -11.91
N ASN A 346 2.59 22.50 -12.15
CA ASN A 346 2.70 21.21 -12.83
C ASN A 346 3.09 21.38 -14.30
N SER A 347 2.60 22.41 -15.00
CA SER A 347 3.04 22.75 -16.36
C SER A 347 4.54 23.06 -16.38
N ARG A 348 4.98 24.00 -15.54
CA ARG A 348 6.39 24.39 -15.49
C ARG A 348 7.31 23.25 -15.08
N LYS A 349 6.88 22.39 -14.15
CA LYS A 349 7.65 21.20 -13.76
C LYS A 349 7.92 20.28 -14.97
N ARG A 350 6.94 20.11 -15.85
CA ARG A 350 7.09 19.31 -17.08
C ARG A 350 8.06 19.99 -18.05
N GLU A 351 7.95 21.30 -18.23
CA GLU A 351 8.87 22.08 -19.05
C GLU A 351 10.32 21.96 -18.57
N LEU A 352 10.57 22.17 -17.27
CA LEU A 352 11.90 22.05 -16.67
C LEU A 352 12.51 20.64 -16.84
N ALA A 353 11.68 19.60 -16.68
CA ALA A 353 12.13 18.24 -16.88
C ALA A 353 12.47 17.95 -18.36
N GLU A 354 11.71 18.53 -19.30
CA GLU A 354 12.01 18.46 -20.72
C GLU A 354 13.29 19.22 -21.10
N GLU A 355 13.50 20.42 -20.54
CA GLU A 355 14.74 21.19 -20.69
C GLU A 355 15.95 20.38 -20.21
N GLN A 356 15.84 19.72 -19.04
CA GLN A 356 16.88 18.82 -18.53
C GLN A 356 17.13 17.61 -19.43
N ARG A 357 16.07 17.00 -19.96
CA ARG A 357 16.17 15.87 -20.89
C ARG A 357 16.92 16.27 -22.15
N LEU A 358 16.56 17.41 -22.76
CA LEU A 358 17.24 17.95 -23.94
C LEU A 358 18.71 18.28 -23.64
N ALA A 359 19.01 18.88 -22.49
CA ALA A 359 20.38 19.14 -22.07
C ALA A 359 21.20 17.84 -21.90
N GLN A 360 20.59 16.77 -21.37
CA GLN A 360 21.23 15.45 -21.28
C GLN A 360 21.45 14.82 -22.65
N GLN A 361 20.48 14.92 -23.57
CA GLN A 361 20.65 14.47 -24.96
C GLN A 361 21.79 15.21 -25.65
N GLN A 362 21.84 16.53 -25.50
CA GLN A 362 22.92 17.34 -26.05
C GLN A 362 24.27 16.95 -25.45
N LYS A 363 24.36 16.75 -24.13
CA LYS A 363 25.57 16.27 -23.47
C LYS A 363 26.03 14.90 -23.99
N LYS A 364 25.09 13.97 -24.23
CA LYS A 364 25.39 12.66 -24.84
C LYS A 364 25.91 12.82 -26.27
N LEU A 365 25.31 13.72 -27.06
CA LEU A 365 25.77 14.02 -28.41
C LEU A 365 27.17 14.64 -28.39
N ASP A 366 27.42 15.59 -27.47
CA ASP A 366 28.71 16.23 -27.27
C ASP A 366 29.79 15.23 -26.85
N ALA A 367 29.46 14.28 -25.97
CA ALA A 367 30.37 13.18 -25.59
C ALA A 367 30.74 12.28 -26.78
N ASN A 368 29.88 12.19 -27.79
CA ASN A 368 30.11 11.44 -29.02
C ASN A 368 30.68 12.28 -30.17
N LYS A 369 30.99 13.57 -29.96
CA LYS A 369 31.57 14.43 -31.02
C LYS A 369 32.84 13.86 -31.62
N GLY A 370 33.74 13.31 -30.80
CA GLY A 370 34.96 12.67 -31.29
C GLY A 370 34.67 11.44 -32.17
N ARG A 371 33.65 10.66 -31.82
CA ARG A 371 33.20 9.51 -32.61
C ARG A 371 32.53 9.95 -33.93
N ILE A 372 31.72 10.99 -33.89
CA ILE A 372 31.10 11.58 -35.09
C ILE A 372 32.20 12.09 -36.02
N ALA A 373 33.15 12.88 -35.52
CA ALA A 373 34.28 13.38 -36.30
C ALA A 373 35.12 12.22 -36.89
N PHE A 374 35.44 11.20 -36.09
CA PHE A 374 36.15 10.01 -36.58
C PHE A 374 35.43 9.34 -37.75
N LEU A 375 34.10 9.19 -37.67
CA LEU A 375 33.31 8.59 -38.75
C LEU A 375 33.27 9.46 -40.01
N GLU A 376 33.22 10.78 -39.86
CA GLU A 376 33.27 11.73 -40.99
C GLU A 376 34.65 11.75 -41.66
N ASP A 377 35.73 11.61 -40.89
CA ASP A 377 37.11 11.73 -41.39
C ASP A 377 37.65 10.40 -41.96
N ASN A 378 37.21 9.26 -41.44
CA ASN A 378 37.76 7.93 -41.78
C ASN A 378 36.82 7.07 -42.64
N GLY A 379 35.66 7.60 -43.04
CA GLY A 379 34.73 6.93 -43.94
C GLY A 379 34.91 7.34 -45.41
N ILE A 380 34.49 6.47 -46.33
CA ILE A 380 34.29 6.85 -47.73
C ILE A 380 32.97 7.59 -47.89
N ASP A 381 32.94 8.59 -48.77
CA ASP A 381 31.73 9.37 -49.04
C ASP A 381 30.64 8.47 -49.64
N GLU A 382 29.41 8.58 -49.15
CA GLU A 382 28.28 7.82 -49.66
C GLU A 382 27.82 8.33 -51.05
N GLY A 383 28.21 9.54 -51.45
CA GLY A 383 27.92 10.11 -52.76
C GLY A 383 26.41 10.12 -53.04
N THR A 384 26.00 9.51 -54.15
CA THR A 384 24.59 9.39 -54.54
C THR A 384 23.96 8.06 -54.10
N MET A 385 24.60 7.29 -53.22
CA MET A 385 24.05 6.03 -52.73
C MET A 385 22.86 6.28 -51.82
N GLU A 386 21.71 5.70 -52.16
CA GLU A 386 20.55 5.63 -51.27
C GLU A 386 20.38 4.20 -50.77
N PHE A 387 20.34 4.01 -49.44
CA PHE A 387 20.09 2.71 -48.83
C PHE A 387 18.90 2.78 -47.88
N LYS A 388 17.85 2.02 -48.19
CA LYS A 388 16.55 2.07 -47.54
C LYS A 388 16.33 0.81 -46.71
N THR A 389 16.38 0.98 -45.39
CA THR A 389 16.12 -0.10 -44.42
C THR A 389 14.85 0.12 -43.60
N LEU A 390 14.26 1.32 -43.67
CA LEU A 390 12.99 1.64 -43.03
C LEU A 390 11.89 0.73 -43.56
N GLY A 391 11.28 -0.04 -42.65
CA GLY A 391 10.20 -0.99 -42.92
C GLY A 391 10.62 -2.45 -42.69
N LEU A 392 11.92 -2.72 -42.60
CA LEU A 392 12.48 -4.06 -42.40
C LEU A 392 12.55 -4.43 -40.90
N ASN A 393 12.44 -5.71 -40.58
CA ASN A 393 12.58 -6.20 -39.20
C ASN A 393 14.04 -6.12 -38.74
N ASN A 394 14.99 -6.44 -39.61
CA ASN A 394 16.44 -6.39 -39.36
C ASN A 394 17.08 -5.06 -39.81
N ALA A 395 16.30 -3.97 -39.83
CA ALA A 395 16.71 -2.70 -40.42
C ALA A 395 18.03 -2.14 -39.87
N ALA A 396 18.23 -2.18 -38.54
CA ALA A 396 19.46 -1.71 -37.91
C ALA A 396 20.67 -2.55 -38.31
N PHE A 397 20.53 -3.87 -38.33
CA PHE A 397 21.60 -4.77 -38.79
C PHE A 397 21.97 -4.48 -40.25
N PHE A 398 20.97 -4.32 -41.14
CA PHE A 398 21.25 -4.03 -42.54
C PHE A 398 21.94 -2.68 -42.75
N ASP A 399 21.52 -1.64 -42.02
CA ASP A 399 22.15 -0.31 -42.07
C ASP A 399 23.59 -0.35 -41.54
N TYR A 400 23.85 -1.10 -40.45
CA TYR A 400 25.21 -1.28 -39.93
C TYR A 400 26.11 -2.05 -40.90
N ILE A 401 25.60 -3.09 -41.58
CA ILE A 401 26.35 -3.78 -42.63
C ILE A 401 26.64 -2.82 -43.79
N TYR A 402 25.64 -2.14 -44.33
CA TYR A 402 25.82 -1.19 -45.43
C TYR A 402 26.87 -0.11 -45.11
N ARG A 403 26.78 0.51 -43.93
CA ARG A 403 27.71 1.56 -43.48
C ARG A 403 29.07 1.02 -43.03
N GLY A 404 29.20 -0.27 -42.77
CA GLY A 404 30.43 -0.85 -42.23
C GLY A 404 30.65 -0.53 -40.75
N HIS A 405 29.57 -0.40 -39.97
CA HIS A 405 29.62 -0.14 -38.52
C HIS A 405 29.52 -1.45 -37.73
N PHE A 406 30.47 -2.37 -37.98
CA PHE A 406 30.42 -3.72 -37.41
C PHE A 406 30.44 -3.74 -35.88
N GLU A 407 31.04 -2.73 -35.26
CA GLU A 407 31.05 -2.51 -33.80
C GLU A 407 29.66 -2.36 -33.17
N ASN A 408 28.63 -2.02 -33.96
CA ASN A 408 27.26 -1.88 -33.49
C ASN A 408 26.42 -3.16 -33.71
N ILE A 409 26.99 -4.20 -34.31
CA ILE A 409 26.30 -5.45 -34.62
C ILE A 409 26.43 -6.40 -33.42
N GLU A 410 25.31 -6.64 -32.73
CA GLU A 410 25.23 -7.59 -31.60
C GLU A 410 25.13 -9.06 -32.07
N LEU A 411 24.89 -9.29 -33.36
CA LEU A 411 24.70 -10.62 -33.92
C LEU A 411 26.05 -11.33 -34.12
N ASP A 412 26.24 -12.47 -33.47
CA ASP A 412 27.41 -13.32 -33.70
C ASP A 412 27.42 -13.87 -35.14
N VAL A 413 28.53 -13.70 -35.83
CA VAL A 413 28.79 -14.22 -37.18
C VAL A 413 28.68 -15.75 -37.25
N ASN A 414 28.93 -16.48 -36.16
CA ASN A 414 28.78 -17.93 -36.12
C ASN A 414 27.37 -18.38 -35.69
N SER A 415 26.45 -17.45 -35.45
CA SER A 415 25.07 -17.78 -35.08
C SER A 415 24.30 -18.41 -36.24
N SER A 416 23.35 -19.30 -35.92
CA SER A 416 22.42 -19.84 -36.92
C SER A 416 21.61 -18.72 -37.59
N HIS A 417 21.31 -17.65 -36.85
CA HIS A 417 20.55 -16.51 -37.39
C HIS A 417 21.35 -15.73 -38.44
N PHE A 418 22.66 -15.50 -38.25
CA PHE A 418 23.46 -14.89 -39.30
C PHE A 418 23.57 -15.79 -40.54
N LEU A 419 23.71 -17.11 -40.36
CA LEU A 419 23.69 -18.04 -41.49
C LEU A 419 22.36 -17.98 -42.28
N MET A 420 21.23 -17.80 -41.59
CA MET A 420 19.93 -17.56 -42.23
C MET A 420 19.91 -16.27 -43.03
N ILE A 421 20.44 -15.17 -42.48
CA ILE A 421 20.57 -13.87 -43.17
C ILE A 421 21.38 -14.03 -44.45
N LEU A 422 22.60 -14.57 -44.36
CA LEU A 422 23.49 -14.73 -45.50
C LEU A 422 22.91 -15.68 -46.56
N SER A 423 22.29 -16.79 -46.12
CA SER A 423 21.63 -17.72 -47.04
C SER A 423 20.43 -17.08 -47.74
N GLY A 424 19.62 -16.32 -47.01
CA GLY A 424 18.48 -15.59 -47.57
C GLY A 424 18.93 -14.56 -48.61
N TYR A 425 19.97 -13.77 -48.30
CA TYR A 425 20.55 -12.81 -49.25
C TYR A 425 20.99 -13.49 -50.55
N LEU A 426 21.79 -14.56 -50.46
CA LEU A 426 22.32 -15.27 -51.63
C LEU A 426 21.20 -15.83 -52.53
N ASN A 427 20.21 -16.50 -51.92
CA ASN A 427 19.11 -17.08 -52.69
C ASN A 427 18.23 -16.00 -53.32
N THR A 428 17.90 -14.94 -52.57
CA THR A 428 17.02 -13.88 -53.09
C THR A 428 17.72 -13.03 -54.14
N PHE A 429 18.99 -12.64 -53.92
CA PHE A 429 19.78 -11.91 -54.92
C PHE A 429 20.00 -12.76 -56.17
N GLY A 430 20.37 -14.04 -56.03
CA GLY A 430 20.56 -14.93 -57.16
C GLY A 430 19.30 -15.17 -57.99
N SER A 431 18.12 -15.09 -57.36
CA SER A 431 16.83 -15.26 -58.03
C SER A 431 16.31 -13.97 -58.68
N LEU A 432 16.41 -12.84 -57.98
CA LEU A 432 15.84 -11.56 -58.43
C LEU A 432 16.81 -10.70 -59.24
N CYS A 433 18.11 -10.90 -59.05
CA CYS A 433 19.18 -10.10 -59.65
C CYS A 433 20.20 -10.97 -60.44
N PRO A 434 19.77 -11.95 -61.27
CA PRO A 434 20.70 -12.90 -61.90
C PRO A 434 21.68 -12.24 -62.88
N GLU A 435 21.31 -11.09 -63.45
CA GLU A 435 22.14 -10.28 -64.36
C GLU A 435 23.27 -9.54 -63.65
N GLN A 436 23.18 -9.37 -62.32
CA GLN A 436 24.18 -8.67 -61.51
C GLN A 436 25.19 -9.62 -60.86
N LEU A 437 25.08 -10.93 -61.11
CA LEU A 437 26.05 -11.92 -60.66
C LEU A 437 27.30 -11.90 -61.55
N PRO A 438 28.50 -12.21 -61.01
CA PRO A 438 29.71 -12.28 -61.80
C PRO A 438 29.67 -13.44 -62.81
N GLU A 439 30.52 -13.37 -63.84
CA GLU A 439 30.58 -14.42 -64.87
C GLU A 439 30.93 -15.80 -64.30
N ASP A 440 31.76 -15.85 -63.26
CA ASP A 440 32.20 -17.07 -62.57
C ASP A 440 31.22 -17.56 -61.49
N LYS A 441 29.97 -17.11 -61.54
CA LYS A 441 28.92 -17.48 -60.58
C LYS A 441 28.82 -19.00 -60.39
N VAL A 442 28.58 -19.40 -59.14
CA VAL A 442 28.45 -20.79 -58.74
C VAL A 442 27.00 -21.14 -58.41
N GLU A 443 26.57 -22.34 -58.77
CA GLU A 443 25.24 -22.82 -58.42
C GLU A 443 25.16 -23.11 -56.91
N ILE A 444 24.10 -22.62 -56.27
CA ILE A 444 23.80 -22.92 -54.87
C ILE A 444 23.35 -24.38 -54.80
N MET A 445 24.08 -25.19 -54.02
CA MET A 445 23.75 -26.60 -53.79
C MET A 445 22.84 -26.77 -52.56
N THR A 446 21.93 -27.75 -52.62
CA THR A 446 21.09 -28.18 -51.50
C THR A 446 21.11 -29.71 -51.33
N GLN A 447 20.67 -30.22 -50.17
CA GLN A 447 20.47 -31.64 -49.93
C GLN A 447 19.01 -31.99 -50.23
N GLU A 448 18.76 -32.98 -51.07
CA GLU A 448 17.44 -33.54 -51.35
C GLU A 448 17.34 -34.95 -50.77
N CYS A 449 16.16 -35.33 -50.26
CA CYS A 449 15.94 -36.68 -49.80
C CYS A 449 15.95 -37.67 -50.96
N SER A 450 16.91 -38.61 -50.93
CA SER A 450 17.01 -39.68 -51.91
C SER A 450 16.30 -40.96 -51.47
N ARG A 451 16.05 -41.14 -50.16
CA ARG A 451 15.36 -42.29 -49.60
C ARG A 451 14.68 -41.94 -48.28
N GLU A 452 13.39 -42.26 -48.18
CA GLU A 452 12.58 -42.05 -46.98
C GLU A 452 12.33 -43.37 -46.26
N ASN A 453 12.20 -43.30 -44.94
CA ASN A 453 11.62 -44.35 -44.13
C ASN A 453 10.19 -43.94 -43.78
N VAL A 454 9.24 -44.80 -44.13
CA VAL A 454 7.81 -44.58 -43.89
C VAL A 454 7.34 -45.60 -42.87
N THR A 455 6.91 -45.12 -41.73
CA THR A 455 6.28 -45.95 -40.70
C THR A 455 4.77 -45.92 -40.92
N THR A 456 4.16 -47.08 -41.14
CA THR A 456 2.71 -47.25 -41.22
C THR A 456 2.19 -47.92 -39.96
N ASN A 457 0.98 -47.54 -39.52
CA ASN A 457 0.32 -48.22 -38.41
C ASN A 457 -0.25 -49.59 -38.85
N GLY A 458 -0.82 -50.34 -37.91
CA GLY A 458 -1.43 -51.66 -38.19
C GLY A 458 -2.62 -51.66 -39.17
N TYR A 459 -3.07 -50.48 -39.63
CA TYR A 459 -4.09 -50.31 -40.66
C TYR A 459 -3.51 -49.81 -42.00
N GLY A 460 -2.18 -49.74 -42.13
CA GLY A 460 -1.50 -49.27 -43.34
C GLY A 460 -1.50 -47.74 -43.52
N VAL A 461 -1.94 -46.97 -42.52
CA VAL A 461 -1.92 -45.50 -42.57
C VAL A 461 -0.53 -45.01 -42.14
N GLU A 462 0.08 -44.18 -42.99
CA GLU A 462 1.34 -43.49 -42.69
C GLU A 462 1.20 -42.67 -41.41
N VAL A 463 2.02 -43.00 -40.42
CA VAL A 463 2.09 -42.29 -39.12
C VAL A 463 3.36 -41.48 -38.97
N ASP A 464 4.42 -41.81 -39.71
CA ASP A 464 5.67 -41.05 -39.72
C ASP A 464 6.43 -41.26 -41.03
N ARG A 465 7.07 -40.19 -41.53
CA ARG A 465 7.93 -40.21 -42.71
C ARG A 465 9.12 -39.32 -42.43
N TYR A 466 10.31 -39.90 -42.47
CA TYR A 466 11.56 -39.16 -42.32
C TYR A 466 12.61 -39.66 -43.30
N CYS A 467 13.44 -38.74 -43.76
CA CYS A 467 14.48 -39.07 -44.72
C CYS A 467 15.64 -39.82 -44.07
N ILE A 468 16.07 -40.92 -44.69
CA ILE A 468 17.19 -41.76 -44.23
C ILE A 468 18.41 -41.72 -45.15
N ALA A 469 18.31 -41.15 -46.35
CA ALA A 469 19.46 -40.92 -47.21
C ALA A 469 19.31 -39.63 -48.01
N TRP A 470 20.39 -38.84 -48.08
CA TRP A 470 20.42 -37.52 -48.72
C TRP A 470 21.34 -37.52 -49.94
N ARG A 471 21.02 -36.71 -50.95
CA ARG A 471 21.88 -36.43 -52.09
C ARG A 471 22.01 -34.93 -52.29
N THR A 472 23.19 -34.47 -52.70
CA THR A 472 23.40 -33.07 -53.07
C THR A 472 22.89 -32.81 -54.48
N VAL A 473 22.04 -31.80 -54.66
CA VAL A 473 21.52 -31.36 -55.97
C VAL A 473 21.68 -29.86 -56.13
N GLY A 474 21.81 -29.41 -57.39
CA GLY A 474 21.79 -28.00 -57.74
C GLY A 474 20.39 -27.40 -57.62
N THR A 475 20.29 -26.14 -57.20
CA THR A 475 19.00 -25.44 -57.01
C THR A 475 18.53 -24.67 -58.25
N GLY A 476 19.38 -24.54 -59.28
CA GLY A 476 19.16 -23.62 -60.40
C GLY A 476 19.38 -22.14 -60.05
N ILE A 477 19.66 -21.80 -58.79
CA ILE A 477 19.96 -20.44 -58.33
C ILE A 477 21.47 -20.29 -58.23
N PHE A 478 22.01 -19.17 -58.73
CA PHE A 478 23.44 -18.89 -58.73
C PHE A 478 23.81 -17.81 -57.71
N ALA A 479 25.06 -17.80 -57.25
CA ALA A 479 25.57 -16.84 -56.28
C ALA A 479 26.98 -16.36 -56.65
N ASP A 480 27.36 -15.21 -56.10
CA ASP A 480 28.75 -14.76 -56.08
C ASP A 480 29.62 -15.83 -55.38
N PRO A 481 30.71 -16.30 -56.02
CA PRO A 481 31.53 -17.38 -55.48
C PRO A 481 32.15 -17.08 -54.12
N LYS A 482 32.51 -15.82 -53.84
CA LYS A 482 33.15 -15.41 -52.58
C LYS A 482 32.13 -15.42 -51.44
N LEU A 483 30.93 -14.91 -51.67
CA LEU A 483 29.84 -14.97 -50.68
C LEU A 483 29.37 -16.40 -50.44
N TYR A 484 29.27 -17.22 -51.49
CA TYR A 484 28.92 -18.63 -51.34
C TYR A 484 29.99 -19.40 -50.57
N ALA A 485 31.28 -19.17 -50.84
CA ALA A 485 32.38 -19.76 -50.08
C ALA A 485 32.39 -19.31 -48.60
N ALA A 486 32.04 -18.05 -48.31
CA ALA A 486 31.88 -17.56 -46.95
C ALA A 486 30.73 -18.30 -46.23
N LYS A 487 29.56 -18.45 -46.89
CA LYS A 487 28.46 -19.28 -46.38
C LYS A 487 28.93 -20.69 -46.08
N MET A 488 29.62 -21.35 -47.01
CA MET A 488 30.06 -22.74 -46.83
C MET A 488 31.08 -22.91 -45.69
N ARG A 489 31.92 -21.90 -45.41
CA ARG A 489 32.78 -21.91 -44.22
C ARG A 489 32.00 -21.80 -42.92
N LEU A 490 30.95 -20.98 -42.88
CA LEU A 490 30.08 -20.87 -41.70
C LEU A 490 29.28 -22.15 -41.47
N VAL A 491 28.81 -22.77 -42.55
CA VAL A 491 28.19 -24.10 -42.52
C VAL A 491 29.15 -25.14 -41.96
N ALA A 492 30.41 -25.16 -42.40
CA ALA A 492 31.41 -26.13 -41.91
C ALA A 492 31.75 -25.96 -40.42
N LYS A 493 31.55 -24.75 -39.87
CA LYS A 493 31.68 -24.48 -38.43
C LYS A 493 30.44 -24.86 -37.63
N GLN A 494 29.30 -25.07 -38.29
CA GLN A 494 28.05 -25.55 -37.71
C GLN A 494 27.85 -27.04 -38.05
N ASP A 495 26.90 -27.72 -37.41
CA ASP A 495 26.51 -29.06 -37.84
C ASP A 495 26.00 -29.01 -39.29
N GLN A 496 26.35 -29.99 -40.15
CA GLN A 496 25.88 -30.06 -41.55
C GLN A 496 24.34 -30.04 -41.63
N ASN A 497 23.67 -30.53 -40.59
CA ASN A 497 22.20 -30.44 -40.48
C ASN A 497 21.68 -29.00 -40.40
N ALA A 498 22.49 -28.03 -39.95
CA ALA A 498 22.12 -26.62 -39.89
C ALA A 498 21.92 -26.00 -41.28
N LEU A 499 22.74 -26.38 -42.28
CA LEU A 499 22.55 -25.96 -43.67
C LEU A 499 21.19 -26.41 -44.20
N ARG A 500 20.85 -27.67 -43.96
CA ARG A 500 19.55 -28.25 -44.34
C ARG A 500 18.42 -27.49 -43.67
N THR A 501 18.45 -27.38 -42.34
CA THR A 501 17.41 -26.69 -41.58
C THR A 501 17.21 -25.25 -42.05
N VAL A 502 18.29 -24.52 -42.34
CA VAL A 502 18.21 -23.11 -42.79
C VAL A 502 17.65 -23.00 -44.22
N ILE A 503 18.08 -23.84 -45.16
CA ILE A 503 17.55 -23.83 -46.53
C ILE A 503 16.09 -24.28 -46.53
N ASP A 504 15.78 -25.38 -45.85
CA ASP A 504 14.43 -25.95 -45.76
C ASP A 504 13.44 -24.97 -45.12
N MET A 505 13.87 -24.21 -44.10
CA MET A 505 13.06 -23.13 -43.51
C MET A 505 12.71 -22.02 -44.51
N TYR A 506 13.51 -21.86 -45.57
CA TYR A 506 13.32 -20.85 -46.61
C TYR A 506 12.51 -21.36 -47.81
N THR A 507 12.73 -22.61 -48.21
CA THR A 507 12.20 -23.17 -49.46
C THR A 507 11.01 -24.09 -49.26
N ASN A 508 10.82 -24.67 -48.06
CA ASN A 508 9.76 -25.62 -47.77
C ASN A 508 8.87 -25.15 -46.60
N PRO A 509 7.60 -24.76 -46.87
CA PRO A 509 6.66 -24.34 -45.82
C PRO A 509 6.41 -25.38 -44.72
N ASN A 510 6.71 -26.66 -44.99
CA ASN A 510 6.40 -27.80 -44.11
C ASN A 510 7.62 -28.33 -43.34
N ALA A 511 8.84 -27.86 -43.61
CA ALA A 511 10.07 -28.45 -43.03
C ALA A 511 10.42 -27.95 -41.60
N MET A 512 9.41 -27.52 -40.84
CA MET A 512 9.58 -26.80 -39.57
C MET A 512 9.27 -27.68 -38.35
N GLY A 513 10.31 -28.29 -37.78
CA GLY A 513 10.25 -29.01 -36.48
C GLY A 513 10.82 -28.20 -35.31
N ASN A 514 10.00 -28.04 -34.26
CA ASN A 514 10.34 -27.78 -32.83
C ASN A 514 10.98 -26.45 -32.36
N SER A 515 10.88 -25.32 -33.05
CA SER A 515 10.91 -24.02 -32.33
C SER A 515 10.11 -22.90 -33.01
N VAL A 516 9.05 -22.44 -32.34
CA VAL A 516 8.16 -21.37 -32.82
C VAL A 516 8.91 -20.04 -33.04
N ASP A 517 9.95 -19.78 -32.25
CA ASP A 517 10.78 -18.57 -32.37
C ASP A 517 11.62 -18.55 -33.67
N GLN A 518 12.24 -19.68 -34.05
CA GLN A 518 12.99 -19.74 -35.31
C GLN A 518 12.06 -19.63 -36.53
N ILE A 519 10.84 -20.16 -36.43
CA ILE A 519 9.80 -19.97 -37.46
C ILE A 519 9.47 -18.49 -37.63
N HIS A 520 9.29 -17.75 -36.53
CA HIS A 520 9.03 -16.31 -36.58
C HIS A 520 10.20 -15.53 -37.21
N LYS A 521 11.43 -15.85 -36.81
CA LYS A 521 12.65 -15.23 -37.37
C LYS A 521 12.81 -15.51 -38.86
N ALA A 522 12.59 -16.75 -39.30
CA ALA A 522 12.65 -17.14 -40.71
C ALA A 522 11.61 -16.38 -41.55
N LYS A 523 10.34 -16.35 -41.11
CA LYS A 523 9.27 -15.61 -41.80
C LYS A 523 9.53 -14.11 -41.86
N ALA A 524 10.00 -13.52 -40.76
CA ALA A 524 10.35 -12.10 -40.73
C ALA A 524 11.47 -11.78 -41.73
N LEU A 525 12.47 -12.64 -41.82
CA LEU A 525 13.62 -12.46 -42.72
C LEU A 525 13.28 -12.73 -44.20
N LEU A 526 12.40 -13.70 -44.49
CA LEU A 526 11.82 -13.89 -45.83
C LEU A 526 11.10 -12.62 -46.31
N ASN A 527 10.26 -12.04 -45.46
CA ASN A 527 9.57 -10.79 -45.77
C ASN A 527 10.57 -9.62 -45.88
N ASP A 528 11.62 -9.59 -45.05
CA ASP A 528 12.65 -8.56 -45.15
C ASP A 528 13.37 -8.62 -46.50
N TRP A 529 13.83 -9.79 -46.96
CA TRP A 529 14.56 -9.88 -48.24
C TRP A 529 13.72 -9.49 -49.45
N SER A 530 12.44 -9.90 -49.48
CA SER A 530 11.52 -9.47 -50.54
C SER A 530 11.34 -7.94 -50.57
N ASN A 531 11.20 -7.31 -49.41
CA ASN A 531 11.05 -5.85 -49.33
C ASN A 531 12.38 -5.12 -49.55
N PHE A 532 13.49 -5.71 -49.10
CA PHE A 532 14.84 -5.16 -49.21
C PHE A 532 15.19 -4.86 -50.67
N PHE A 533 15.01 -5.82 -51.57
CA PHE A 533 15.26 -5.63 -53.00
C PHE A 533 14.17 -4.84 -53.73
N SER A 534 12.97 -4.73 -53.14
CA SER A 534 11.96 -3.77 -53.62
C SER A 534 12.34 -2.32 -53.30
N PHE A 535 13.07 -2.08 -52.20
CA PHE A 535 13.46 -0.73 -51.78
C PHE A 535 14.84 -0.31 -52.31
N ASN A 536 15.68 -1.28 -52.63
CA ASN A 536 17.07 -1.08 -53.03
C ASN A 536 17.32 -1.85 -54.36
N PRO A 537 17.37 -1.16 -55.51
CA PRO A 537 17.55 -1.80 -56.82
C PRO A 537 18.81 -2.66 -56.91
N CYS A 538 18.71 -3.77 -57.64
CA CYS A 538 19.77 -4.78 -57.79
C CYS A 538 21.10 -4.20 -58.33
N ASP A 539 21.04 -3.25 -59.26
CA ASP A 539 22.16 -2.60 -59.94
C ASP A 539 22.70 -1.37 -59.18
N SER A 540 22.16 -1.08 -57.99
CA SER A 540 22.57 0.08 -57.22
C SER A 540 23.93 -0.13 -56.52
N LYS A 541 24.74 0.93 -56.51
CA LYS A 541 25.99 0.97 -55.73
C LYS A 541 25.76 0.68 -54.23
N SER A 542 24.58 0.99 -53.72
CA SER A 542 24.20 0.70 -52.33
C SER A 542 24.14 -0.81 -52.06
N ILE A 543 23.61 -1.59 -52.99
CA ILE A 543 23.56 -3.06 -52.89
C ILE A 543 24.95 -3.66 -53.05
N GLU A 544 25.78 -3.12 -53.95
CA GLU A 544 27.18 -3.54 -54.10
C GLU A 544 27.97 -3.31 -52.80
N GLN A 545 27.84 -2.11 -52.21
CA GLN A 545 28.44 -1.74 -50.93
C GLN A 545 27.97 -2.65 -49.80
N PHE A 546 26.65 -2.91 -49.71
CA PHE A 546 26.09 -3.85 -48.75
C PHE A 546 26.67 -5.26 -48.92
N GLY A 547 26.76 -5.77 -50.15
CA GLY A 547 27.29 -7.09 -50.45
C GLY A 547 28.77 -7.23 -50.08
N LYS A 548 29.59 -6.21 -50.38
CA LYS A 548 31.01 -6.14 -49.98
C LYS A 548 31.17 -6.20 -48.46
N ASN A 549 30.39 -5.41 -47.73
CA ASN A 549 30.46 -5.42 -46.27
C ASN A 549 29.83 -6.67 -45.66
N LEU A 550 28.81 -7.27 -46.26
CA LEU A 550 28.26 -8.55 -45.80
C LEU A 550 29.31 -9.66 -45.93
N LEU A 551 30.07 -9.68 -47.04
CA LEU A 551 31.20 -10.57 -47.24
C LEU A 551 32.31 -10.31 -46.20
N ALA A 552 32.70 -9.05 -46.00
CA ALA A 552 33.72 -8.69 -45.02
C ALA A 552 33.30 -9.13 -43.61
N PHE A 553 32.05 -8.88 -43.21
CA PHE A 553 31.51 -9.30 -41.92
C PHE A 553 31.50 -10.83 -41.77
N ALA A 554 31.04 -11.56 -42.79
CA ALA A 554 31.08 -13.03 -42.80
C ALA A 554 32.50 -13.59 -42.67
N ASN A 555 33.49 -12.85 -43.19
CA ASN A 555 34.90 -13.21 -43.13
C ASN A 555 35.62 -12.70 -41.88
N GLN A 556 34.95 -11.93 -41.03
CA GLN A 556 35.56 -11.20 -39.90
C GLN A 556 36.72 -10.29 -40.36
N GLN A 557 36.53 -9.63 -41.50
CA GLN A 557 37.46 -8.64 -42.06
C GLN A 557 37.02 -7.22 -41.70
N GLU A 558 37.94 -6.27 -41.82
CA GLU A 558 37.64 -4.85 -41.62
C GLU A 558 36.57 -4.37 -42.64
N PRO A 559 35.61 -3.53 -42.20
CA PRO A 559 34.56 -3.00 -43.08
C PRO A 559 35.09 -1.97 -44.06
N ILE A 560 34.43 -1.87 -45.21
CA ILE A 560 34.46 -0.66 -46.05
C ILE A 560 33.50 0.34 -45.40
N ARG A 561 34.06 1.24 -44.60
CA ARG A 561 33.30 2.16 -43.75
C ARG A 561 32.82 3.39 -44.53
N LEU A 562 31.53 3.71 -44.45
CA LEU A 562 30.95 4.95 -44.98
C LEU A 562 31.06 6.10 -43.97
N LYS A 563 31.04 7.33 -44.48
CA LYS A 563 30.93 8.51 -43.63
C LYS A 563 29.60 8.58 -42.89
N GLY A 564 29.64 9.22 -41.74
CA GLY A 564 28.46 9.57 -40.97
C GLY A 564 27.90 8.43 -40.11
N MET A 565 27.41 8.83 -38.94
CA MET A 565 26.82 7.92 -37.97
C MET A 565 25.48 7.35 -38.46
N SER A 566 25.27 6.05 -38.24
CA SER A 566 24.00 5.37 -38.49
C SER A 566 22.85 6.07 -37.79
N ASN A 567 21.69 6.18 -38.45
CA ASN A 567 20.48 6.72 -37.83
C ASN A 567 20.06 5.90 -36.61
N TYR A 568 20.28 4.57 -36.61
CA TYR A 568 19.97 3.71 -35.47
C TYR A 568 20.92 3.91 -34.29
N GLU A 569 22.19 4.22 -34.56
CA GLU A 569 23.15 4.61 -33.52
C GLU A 569 22.80 5.98 -32.93
N LYS A 570 22.48 6.99 -33.77
CA LYS A 570 21.99 8.30 -33.32
C LYS A 570 20.74 8.17 -32.44
N ILE A 571 19.78 7.34 -32.86
CA ILE A 571 18.56 7.06 -32.09
C ILE A 571 18.89 6.47 -30.71
N LYS A 572 19.81 5.50 -30.62
CA LYS A 572 20.23 4.94 -29.32
C LYS A 572 20.87 5.99 -28.40
N ILE A 573 21.64 6.93 -28.96
CA ILE A 573 22.29 8.01 -28.19
C ILE A 573 21.24 9.02 -27.69
N LEU A 574 20.35 9.46 -28.58
CA LEU A 574 19.35 10.49 -28.26
C LEU A 574 18.21 9.93 -27.41
N GLY A 575 17.82 8.67 -27.58
CA GLY A 575 16.67 8.08 -26.90
C GLY A 575 15.33 8.48 -27.53
N GLY A 576 14.24 8.25 -26.80
CA GLY A 576 12.88 8.51 -27.26
C GLY A 576 12.53 9.98 -27.51
N PRO A 577 11.48 10.25 -28.31
CA PRO A 577 10.92 11.58 -28.47
C PRO A 577 10.30 12.05 -27.13
N GLY A 578 10.33 13.36 -26.88
CA GLY A 578 9.58 13.98 -25.79
C GLY A 578 8.11 14.24 -26.18
N GLY A 579 7.31 14.66 -25.21
CA GLY A 579 5.92 15.08 -25.44
C GLY A 579 4.89 13.95 -25.53
N ASP A 580 3.64 14.33 -25.79
CA ASP A 580 2.53 13.37 -25.87
C ASP A 580 2.52 12.64 -27.21
N GLN A 581 2.31 11.33 -27.15
CA GLN A 581 2.35 10.44 -28.31
C GLN A 581 1.03 9.68 -28.42
N ASN A 582 0.61 9.39 -29.65
CA ASN A 582 -0.53 8.55 -29.97
C ASN A 582 -0.15 7.07 -29.74
N TYR A 583 -0.16 6.66 -28.47
CA TYR A 583 0.18 5.31 -28.06
C TYR A 583 -0.79 4.26 -28.61
N THR A 584 -2.05 4.62 -28.86
CA THR A 584 -3.00 3.72 -29.52
C THR A 584 -2.52 3.35 -30.92
N LYS A 585 -2.10 4.35 -31.71
CA LYS A 585 -1.54 4.14 -33.05
C LYS A 585 -0.22 3.37 -32.99
N LEU A 586 0.69 3.74 -32.08
CA LEU A 586 1.97 3.04 -31.89
C LEU A 586 1.76 1.56 -31.56
N LEU A 587 0.93 1.26 -30.57
CA LEU A 587 0.62 -0.10 -30.17
C LEU A 587 -0.07 -0.87 -31.29
N ASN A 588 -0.96 -0.23 -32.04
CA ASN A 588 -1.63 -0.86 -33.17
C ASN A 588 -0.63 -1.28 -34.26
N ASP A 589 0.31 -0.39 -34.62
CA ASP A 589 1.33 -0.68 -35.61
C ASP A 589 2.30 -1.77 -35.12
N ILE A 590 2.69 -1.71 -33.84
CA ILE A 590 3.52 -2.74 -33.20
C ILE A 590 2.83 -4.10 -33.28
N LEU A 591 1.56 -4.20 -32.86
CA LEU A 591 0.84 -5.47 -32.85
C LEU A 591 0.53 -5.97 -34.26
N GLN A 592 0.16 -5.08 -35.17
CA GLN A 592 -0.06 -5.45 -36.57
C GLN A 592 1.22 -6.02 -37.19
N ASN A 593 2.37 -5.41 -36.93
CA ASN A 593 3.66 -5.94 -37.38
C ASN A 593 3.98 -7.29 -36.73
N GLN A 594 3.92 -7.38 -35.40
CA GLN A 594 4.24 -8.61 -34.66
C GLN A 594 3.31 -9.77 -35.03
N SER A 595 2.03 -9.51 -35.26
CA SER A 595 1.02 -10.53 -35.56
C SER A 595 1.22 -11.25 -36.89
N LYS A 596 2.00 -10.69 -37.82
CA LYS A 596 2.36 -11.35 -39.08
C LYS A 596 3.12 -12.66 -38.85
N THR A 597 3.74 -12.78 -37.68
CA THR A 597 4.49 -13.97 -37.29
C THR A 597 3.59 -15.04 -36.65
N TRP A 598 2.41 -14.70 -36.12
CA TRP A 598 1.57 -15.62 -35.33
C TRP A 598 1.06 -16.79 -36.17
N ALA A 599 1.15 -18.01 -35.61
CA ALA A 599 0.79 -19.23 -36.32
C ALA A 599 -0.73 -19.48 -36.41
N MET A 600 -1.44 -19.24 -35.30
CA MET A 600 -2.85 -19.66 -35.13
C MET A 600 -3.82 -18.50 -34.91
N ASN A 601 -3.29 -17.36 -34.47
CA ASN A 601 -4.08 -16.18 -34.10
C ASN A 601 -3.87 -15.09 -35.14
N LYS A 602 -4.94 -14.36 -35.50
CA LYS A 602 -4.88 -13.17 -36.34
C LYS A 602 -5.28 -11.94 -35.53
N TYR A 603 -4.39 -10.96 -35.45
CA TYR A 603 -4.70 -9.69 -34.82
C TYR A 603 -5.85 -8.98 -35.57
N VAL A 604 -6.78 -8.38 -34.82
CA VAL A 604 -7.81 -7.50 -35.38
C VAL A 604 -7.29 -6.07 -35.34
N SER A 605 -6.98 -5.50 -36.51
CA SER A 605 -6.46 -4.13 -36.60
C SER A 605 -7.39 -3.11 -35.92
N ASN A 606 -6.79 -2.06 -35.36
CA ASN A 606 -7.45 -0.97 -34.64
C ASN A 606 -8.29 -1.42 -33.44
N SER A 607 -7.95 -2.56 -32.83
CA SER A 607 -8.67 -3.10 -31.65
C SER A 607 -8.01 -2.79 -30.30
N ILE A 608 -6.96 -1.95 -30.31
CA ILE A 608 -6.29 -1.50 -29.10
C ILE A 608 -7.28 -0.75 -28.21
N SER A 609 -7.33 -1.14 -26.94
CA SER A 609 -8.18 -0.51 -25.92
C SER A 609 -7.47 -0.49 -24.57
N ASN A 610 -7.98 0.32 -23.64
CA ASN A 610 -7.46 0.43 -22.28
C ASN A 610 -5.95 0.74 -22.22
N VAL A 611 -5.47 1.62 -23.10
CA VAL A 611 -4.06 2.04 -23.10
C VAL A 611 -3.78 2.77 -21.80
N ARG A 612 -2.86 2.20 -21.01
CA ARG A 612 -2.33 2.77 -19.77
C ARG A 612 -0.85 3.03 -19.95
N GLU A 613 -0.49 4.29 -19.90
CA GLU A 613 0.89 4.73 -19.91
C GLU A 613 1.43 4.82 -18.48
N ILE A 614 2.61 4.26 -18.28
CA ILE A 614 3.42 4.46 -17.08
C ILE A 614 4.57 5.37 -17.48
N LYS A 615 4.54 6.62 -17.00
CA LYS A 615 5.61 7.59 -17.20
C LYS A 615 6.61 7.57 -16.03
N SER A 616 7.78 8.13 -16.26
CA SER A 616 8.77 8.47 -15.24
C SER A 616 8.19 9.44 -14.18
N GLN A 617 8.86 9.60 -13.04
CA GLN A 617 8.38 10.43 -11.92
C GLN A 617 8.19 11.91 -12.30
N ASP A 618 8.97 12.38 -13.27
CA ASP A 618 8.92 13.71 -13.87
C ASP A 618 7.94 13.82 -15.05
N GLN A 619 7.27 12.72 -15.43
CA GLN A 619 6.28 12.63 -16.51
C GLN A 619 6.80 12.94 -17.92
N THR A 620 8.12 12.86 -18.14
CA THR A 620 8.75 13.19 -19.42
C THR A 620 8.96 11.97 -20.33
N GLN A 621 9.16 10.79 -19.75
CA GLN A 621 9.46 9.57 -20.50
C GLN A 621 8.46 8.47 -20.22
N THR A 622 8.04 7.78 -21.28
CA THR A 622 7.31 6.52 -21.15
C THR A 622 8.26 5.43 -20.67
N LEU A 623 7.89 4.75 -19.59
CA LEU A 623 8.58 3.56 -19.08
C LEU A 623 7.90 2.28 -19.54
N SER A 624 6.57 2.31 -19.65
CA SER A 624 5.78 1.16 -20.10
C SER A 624 4.43 1.59 -20.65
N LEU A 625 3.94 0.85 -21.64
CA LEU A 625 2.56 0.89 -22.11
C LEU A 625 1.89 -0.46 -21.82
N ASN A 626 0.69 -0.43 -21.28
CA ASN A 626 -0.15 -1.60 -21.12
C ASN A 626 -1.45 -1.39 -21.90
N ALA A 627 -1.90 -2.38 -22.65
CA ALA A 627 -3.16 -2.29 -23.39
C ALA A 627 -3.79 -3.66 -23.61
N ASN A 628 -5.07 -3.64 -24.00
CA ASN A 628 -5.80 -4.80 -24.45
C ASN A 628 -5.92 -4.75 -25.98
N TYR A 629 -6.01 -5.92 -26.61
CA TYR A 629 -6.18 -6.05 -28.05
C TYR A 629 -7.07 -7.25 -28.38
N ASN A 630 -7.69 -7.25 -29.57
CA ASN A 630 -8.50 -8.39 -30.02
C ASN A 630 -7.76 -9.22 -31.07
N PHE A 631 -7.98 -10.54 -31.04
CA PHE A 631 -7.48 -11.46 -32.05
C PHE A 631 -8.52 -12.54 -32.37
N ASN A 632 -8.48 -13.06 -33.59
CA ASN A 632 -9.30 -14.19 -34.02
C ASN A 632 -8.45 -15.46 -33.95
N GLY A 633 -8.90 -16.46 -33.19
CA GLY A 633 -8.30 -17.79 -33.16
C GLY A 633 -9.32 -18.88 -33.55
N LEU A 634 -8.92 -20.14 -33.39
CA LEU A 634 -9.77 -21.32 -33.71
C LEU A 634 -11.12 -21.35 -32.99
N LEU A 635 -11.21 -20.73 -31.80
CA LEU A 635 -12.43 -20.68 -30.98
C LEU A 635 -13.14 -19.30 -31.08
N GLY A 636 -12.90 -18.55 -32.16
CA GLY A 636 -13.50 -17.24 -32.39
C GLY A 636 -12.66 -16.07 -31.88
N LYS A 637 -13.31 -14.91 -31.77
CA LYS A 637 -12.68 -13.65 -31.36
C LYS A 637 -12.42 -13.64 -29.85
N LYS A 638 -11.19 -13.34 -29.44
CA LYS A 638 -10.74 -13.24 -28.05
C LYS A 638 -10.01 -11.92 -27.80
N THR A 639 -9.87 -11.56 -26.53
CA THR A 639 -9.10 -10.39 -26.08
C THR A 639 -7.81 -10.86 -25.42
N GLY A 640 -6.68 -10.28 -25.81
CA GLY A 640 -5.37 -10.45 -25.19
C GLY A 640 -4.89 -9.15 -24.54
N ALA A 641 -3.82 -9.25 -23.76
CA ALA A 641 -3.15 -8.09 -23.18
C ALA A 641 -1.69 -8.02 -23.64
N VAL A 642 -1.21 -6.79 -23.81
CA VAL A 642 0.17 -6.51 -24.23
C VAL A 642 0.79 -5.47 -23.31
N THR A 643 2.06 -5.70 -22.97
CA THR A 643 2.92 -4.75 -22.26
C THR A 643 4.11 -4.44 -23.14
N VAL A 644 4.31 -3.17 -23.47
CA VAL A 644 5.51 -2.69 -24.16
C VAL A 644 6.34 -1.91 -23.17
N LYS A 645 7.53 -2.43 -22.85
CA LYS A 645 8.51 -1.74 -21.99
C LYS A 645 9.41 -0.85 -22.84
N PHE A 646 9.77 0.27 -22.25
CA PHE A 646 10.63 1.27 -22.85
C PHE A 646 11.96 1.33 -22.11
N LYS A 647 13.04 1.51 -22.85
CA LYS A 647 14.39 1.75 -22.32
C LYS A 647 14.91 3.04 -22.94
N ASP A 648 15.34 3.99 -22.10
CA ASP A 648 15.75 5.33 -22.53
C ASP A 648 14.67 6.04 -23.38
N GLY A 649 13.40 5.78 -23.06
CA GLY A 649 12.25 6.30 -23.80
C GLY A 649 12.00 5.62 -25.15
N LEU A 650 12.70 4.55 -25.51
CA LEU A 650 12.49 3.79 -26.76
C LEU A 650 11.76 2.47 -26.49
N PRO A 651 10.81 2.02 -27.35
CA PRO A 651 10.26 0.68 -27.25
C PRO A 651 11.37 -0.36 -27.31
N ASP A 652 11.47 -1.22 -26.29
CA ASP A 652 12.57 -2.18 -26.16
C ASP A 652 12.09 -3.63 -26.10
N CYS A 653 11.00 -3.90 -25.38
CA CYS A 653 10.46 -5.25 -25.23
C CYS A 653 8.94 -5.26 -25.28
N ILE A 654 8.38 -6.20 -26.04
CA ILE A 654 6.95 -6.47 -26.14
C ILE A 654 6.68 -7.80 -25.46
N TYR A 655 5.77 -7.79 -24.49
CA TYR A 655 5.32 -8.96 -23.75
C TYR A 655 3.84 -9.16 -24.01
N PHE A 656 3.47 -10.37 -24.41
CA PHE A 656 2.07 -10.76 -24.54
C PHE A 656 1.67 -11.57 -23.31
N SER A 657 0.43 -11.45 -22.86
CA SER A 657 -0.05 -12.11 -21.63
C SER A 657 0.05 -13.64 -21.65
N ASP A 658 0.05 -14.25 -22.84
CA ASP A 658 0.25 -15.68 -23.06
C ASP A 658 1.73 -16.12 -22.98
N PHE A 659 2.67 -15.19 -23.16
CA PHE A 659 4.11 -15.41 -23.02
C PHE A 659 4.78 -14.25 -22.25
N PRO A 660 4.46 -14.08 -20.95
CA PRO A 660 4.86 -12.90 -20.19
C PRO A 660 6.36 -12.78 -19.94
N GLU A 661 7.11 -13.87 -20.06
CA GLU A 661 8.57 -13.89 -19.88
C GLU A 661 9.35 -13.71 -21.20
N ASN A 662 8.68 -13.79 -22.34
CA ASN A 662 9.33 -13.71 -23.64
C ASN A 662 9.37 -12.25 -24.15
N CYS A 663 10.52 -11.59 -24.01
CA CYS A 663 10.72 -10.28 -24.62
C CYS A 663 10.83 -10.41 -26.14
N LYS A 664 9.77 -9.99 -26.86
CA LYS A 664 9.84 -9.79 -28.31
C LYS A 664 10.36 -8.40 -28.63
N LYS A 665 11.40 -8.30 -29.46
CA LYS A 665 11.92 -7.00 -29.88
C LYS A 665 10.94 -6.30 -30.84
N PRO A 666 10.67 -4.99 -30.63
CA PRO A 666 9.89 -4.21 -31.59
C PRO A 666 10.64 -4.07 -32.91
N ASN A 667 9.87 -3.94 -33.99
CA ASN A 667 10.43 -3.74 -35.32
C ASN A 667 11.21 -2.41 -35.37
N GLY A 668 12.45 -2.44 -35.84
CA GLY A 668 13.34 -1.27 -35.84
C GLY A 668 12.80 -0.09 -36.64
N ALA A 669 11.99 -0.32 -37.66
CA ALA A 669 11.33 0.75 -38.40
C ALA A 669 10.25 1.45 -37.59
N LEU A 670 9.49 0.72 -36.78
CA LEU A 670 8.49 1.32 -35.88
C LEU A 670 9.17 2.13 -34.78
N VAL A 671 10.29 1.64 -34.24
CA VAL A 671 11.12 2.39 -33.29
C VAL A 671 11.66 3.68 -33.95
N ALA A 672 12.14 3.60 -35.20
CA ALA A 672 12.61 4.79 -35.93
C ALA A 672 11.48 5.80 -36.20
N LYS A 673 10.31 5.34 -36.66
CA LYS A 673 9.12 6.19 -36.85
C LYS A 673 8.70 6.87 -35.55
N TYR A 674 8.77 6.14 -34.43
CA TYR A 674 8.51 6.67 -33.10
C TYR A 674 9.47 7.81 -32.76
N VAL A 675 10.78 7.61 -32.93
CA VAL A 675 11.77 8.65 -32.64
C VAL A 675 11.68 9.85 -33.57
N MET A 676 11.30 9.64 -34.83
CA MET A 676 11.05 10.71 -35.80
C MET A 676 9.73 11.46 -35.55
N GLY A 677 9.02 11.19 -34.45
CA GLY A 677 7.80 11.92 -34.08
C GLY A 677 6.58 11.58 -34.94
N GLN A 678 6.58 10.48 -35.69
CA GLN A 678 5.43 10.08 -36.54
C GLN A 678 4.20 9.59 -35.73
N TYR A 679 4.35 9.57 -34.41
CA TYR A 679 3.30 9.29 -33.44
C TYR A 679 3.03 10.48 -32.52
N GLY A 680 3.61 11.67 -32.76
CA GLY A 680 3.26 12.88 -32.01
C GLY A 680 1.78 13.24 -32.17
N ILE A 681 1.21 13.86 -31.14
CA ILE A 681 -0.17 14.38 -31.14
C ILE A 681 -0.18 15.87 -31.45
#